data_AF-A0A7K2M1J1-F1
#
_entry.id   AF-A0A7K2M1J1-F1
#
_cell.length_a   1.000
_cell.length_b   1.000
_cell.length_c   1.000
_cell.angle_alpha   90.00
_cell.angle_beta   90.00
_cell.angle_gamma   90.00
#
_symmetry.space_group_name_H-M   'P 1'
#
loop_
_entity.id
_entity.type
_entity.pdbx_description
1 polymer ?
#
loop_
_entity_poly.entity_id
_entity_poly.type
_entity_poly.pdbx_seq_one_letter_code
_entity_poly.pdbx_strand_id
1 'polypeptide(L)'
;MFRSSHRAGPRTRRRRLAVRRRGLAAVGTLVAGAVVPIAVIQGGATARAAGNGSDVTANLFMWNWQSVASECTGVLGPKGYGSVLVSPPQDSIRLSGSHPWWEVYQPVGYDLNSRMGTEAQFKSMVAACHSAGVKVYADAVINHMSGGDQSSTDSYGGAAFDAHAKTYSQVPYGPGDFHSYPANCPNSGLTINDWNNRQQVQECDLSNLNDLYTETDGVRGKIAGYLDKLIGYGVDGFRVDAAKHINQADMADIESRLSDTQWGGRPYVLQEVYPGSGGDLAPAAFESNGSVIGFDFAYAVKSAFQGSLANLKNLASSGLQPADKDGVMVTNHDTERDGSTLNYKNGSQYTLATEFMLAYGYGAPSVFSGYAFNGHDDSPPADADGHVTATDCSSGAWICTDRVQGIANMVGWHNAAAGQAVTDWWDNGGDAIAFSRGGRAWIALNKGGSALTRTFTTGLAPGAYCDVIHSTPDADGACGGPTVTVDSSGTATVTVPAGDAVALYGTGTSSPPPTTPPTTPPTTPPAGTVTETFQETANVPAGQKVYLVGSSTALGAWNTGKAVPLDSTDGTHWSAAVDLPAGTSFEYKYISKDAAGNVTWEPTGNHAAATGTAASTLADQWGRQSSGGSGQATVVFHETRTAPTGQSVFVVGSIPALAGWDPRSAVPLTSSDRTNWSAAVDLPPNTSFEYKYILKDAAGNVTWESGANRTAGSGTSGTTLTDTWK
;
A
#
# COMPACT_ATOMS: atom_id res chain seq x y z
N MET A 1 -71.44 11.16 15.73
CA MET A 1 -72.74 11.01 15.02
C MET A 1 -72.59 9.80 14.10
N PHE A 2 -73.30 8.68 14.15
CA PHE A 2 -74.61 8.28 14.69
C PHE A 2 -74.60 6.75 14.91
N ARG A 3 -75.24 6.27 16.01
CA ARG A 3 -75.99 4.98 16.23
C ARG A 3 -75.36 3.62 15.77
N SER A 4 -75.47 2.49 16.46
CA SER A 4 -76.50 1.96 17.38
C SER A 4 -76.01 0.68 18.11
N SER A 5 -76.54 0.45 19.33
CA SER A 5 -76.92 -0.83 20.00
C SER A 5 -75.95 -2.04 20.01
N HIS A 6 -75.67 -2.78 21.11
CA HIS A 6 -76.33 -2.98 22.40
C HIS A 6 -75.34 -3.62 23.43
N ARG A 7 -75.62 -3.39 24.72
CA ARG A 7 -75.07 -4.04 25.94
C ARG A 7 -75.36 -5.56 25.93
N ALA A 8 -74.72 -6.47 26.68
CA ALA A 8 -74.18 -6.43 28.05
C ALA A 8 -73.21 -7.62 28.30
N GLY A 9 -72.24 -7.48 29.22
CA GLY A 9 -71.42 -8.59 29.78
C GLY A 9 -72.14 -9.31 30.94
N PRO A 10 -71.46 -9.89 31.95
CA PRO A 10 -70.05 -10.34 32.07
C PRO A 10 -69.90 -11.72 32.78
N ARG A 11 -68.65 -12.09 33.12
CA ARG A 11 -68.17 -13.01 34.21
C ARG A 11 -67.72 -14.45 33.87
N THR A 12 -66.39 -14.58 33.77
CA THR A 12 -65.49 -15.46 34.56
C THR A 12 -66.03 -16.71 35.26
N ARG A 13 -65.37 -17.88 35.07
CA ARG A 13 -64.62 -18.59 36.14
C ARG A 13 -63.84 -19.83 35.66
N ARG A 14 -62.67 -20.00 36.30
CA ARG A 14 -61.72 -21.13 36.26
C ARG A 14 -62.32 -22.48 36.68
N ARG A 15 -61.75 -23.59 36.18
CA ARG A 15 -61.64 -24.87 36.91
C ARG A 15 -60.29 -25.56 36.62
N ARG A 16 -59.74 -26.17 37.68
CA ARG A 16 -58.47 -26.91 37.81
C ARG A 16 -58.64 -28.42 37.51
N LEU A 17 -57.50 -29.13 37.55
CA LEU A 17 -57.25 -30.58 37.85
C LEU A 17 -56.80 -31.39 36.61
N ALA A 18 -55.84 -32.33 36.64
CA ALA A 18 -55.06 -32.96 37.71
C ALA A 18 -53.79 -33.67 37.16
N VAL A 19 -52.93 -34.01 38.13
CA VAL A 19 -51.68 -34.78 38.15
C VAL A 19 -51.78 -36.21 37.57
N ARG A 20 -50.69 -36.71 36.96
CA ARG A 20 -50.20 -38.11 37.14
C ARG A 20 -48.67 -38.22 36.93
N ARG A 21 -48.00 -38.76 37.95
CA ARG A 21 -46.60 -39.24 37.98
C ARG A 21 -46.60 -40.78 38.01
N ARG A 22 -45.44 -41.37 37.66
CA ARG A 22 -44.91 -42.77 37.84
C ARG A 22 -44.66 -43.44 36.49
N GLY A 23 -43.52 -44.10 36.21
CA GLY A 23 -42.33 -44.40 37.00
C GLY A 23 -41.27 -45.07 36.11
N LEU A 24 -40.02 -45.06 36.57
CA LEU A 24 -38.84 -45.66 35.94
C LEU A 24 -38.89 -47.20 35.90
N ALA A 25 -38.24 -47.79 34.89
CA ALA A 25 -37.44 -49.01 35.03
C ALA A 25 -36.23 -48.93 34.08
N ALA A 26 -35.06 -49.28 34.60
CA ALA A 26 -33.74 -49.15 33.98
C ALA A 26 -33.15 -50.52 33.63
N VAL A 27 -32.44 -50.60 32.50
CA VAL A 27 -31.33 -51.52 32.14
C VAL A 27 -30.59 -50.76 31.02
N GLY A 28 -29.30 -50.46 30.96
CA GLY A 28 -28.12 -50.86 31.72
C GLY A 28 -27.04 -51.33 30.74
N THR A 29 -26.17 -50.44 30.22
CA THR A 29 -24.83 -50.78 29.68
C THR A 29 -23.95 -49.53 29.41
N LEU A 30 -22.88 -49.41 30.22
CA LEU A 30 -21.47 -49.03 29.95
C LEU A 30 -21.07 -47.81 29.06
N VAL A 31 -20.67 -46.74 29.77
CA VAL A 31 -19.40 -45.97 29.73
C VAL A 31 -18.73 -45.64 28.39
N ALA A 32 -18.72 -44.35 28.05
CA ALA A 32 -17.52 -43.60 27.68
C ALA A 32 -17.75 -42.10 27.94
N GLY A 33 -17.08 -41.54 28.95
CA GLY A 33 -17.07 -40.11 29.22
C GLY A 33 -16.25 -39.39 28.16
N ALA A 34 -16.91 -38.70 27.23
CA ALA A 34 -16.25 -37.71 26.40
C ALA A 34 -16.08 -36.43 27.23
N VAL A 35 -14.88 -36.25 27.77
CA VAL A 35 -14.37 -34.94 28.14
C VAL A 35 -14.34 -34.13 26.85
N VAL A 36 -15.26 -33.18 26.69
CA VAL A 36 -15.15 -32.17 25.62
C VAL A 36 -14.00 -31.25 26.06
N PRO A 37 -12.86 -31.23 25.35
CA PRO A 37 -11.86 -30.22 25.63
C PRO A 37 -12.47 -28.87 25.21
N ILE A 38 -12.61 -27.97 26.19
CA ILE A 38 -12.72 -26.55 25.90
C ILE A 38 -11.40 -26.18 25.24
N ALA A 39 -11.39 -26.14 23.91
CA ALA A 39 -10.28 -25.57 23.18
C ALA A 39 -10.31 -24.07 23.50
N VAL A 40 -9.41 -23.66 24.39
CA VAL A 40 -9.02 -22.26 24.51
C VAL A 40 -8.43 -21.91 23.16
N ILE A 41 -9.20 -21.18 22.35
CA ILE A 41 -8.69 -20.54 21.13
C ILE A 41 -7.72 -19.46 21.63
N GLN A 42 -6.45 -19.85 21.82
CA GLN A 42 -5.37 -18.91 21.84
C GLN A 42 -5.37 -18.26 20.46
N GLY A 43 -5.71 -16.98 20.39
CA GLY A 43 -5.58 -16.18 19.19
C GLY A 43 -4.13 -16.24 18.72
N GLY A 44 -3.88 -17.07 17.71
CA GLY A 44 -2.64 -17.01 16.97
C GLY A 44 -2.57 -15.63 16.35
N ALA A 45 -1.47 -14.92 16.58
CA ALA A 45 -1.14 -13.76 15.77
C ALA A 45 -1.11 -14.22 14.31
N THR A 46 -2.14 -13.85 13.54
CA THR A 46 -2.11 -13.98 12.10
C THR A 46 -0.90 -13.18 11.62
N ALA A 47 0.03 -13.85 10.95
CA ALA A 47 1.09 -13.17 10.23
C ALA A 47 0.42 -12.10 9.35
N ARG A 48 0.81 -10.83 9.53
CA ARG A 48 0.31 -9.72 8.71
C ARG A 48 0.59 -10.05 7.25
N ALA A 49 -0.43 -10.05 6.41
CA ALA A 49 -0.22 -10.14 4.96
C ALA A 49 0.67 -8.96 4.56
N ALA A 50 1.84 -9.24 3.99
CA ALA A 50 2.64 -8.20 3.36
C ALA A 50 1.88 -7.73 2.12
N GLY A 51 1.97 -6.45 1.81
CA GLY A 51 1.37 -5.92 0.58
C GLY A 51 1.89 -6.57 -0.67
N ASN A 52 1.03 -6.67 -1.66
CA ASN A 52 1.42 -7.12 -2.98
C ASN A 52 2.31 -6.09 -3.72
N GLY A 53 2.52 -4.90 -3.16
CA GLY A 53 3.46 -3.88 -3.65
C GLY A 53 2.96 -3.06 -4.82
N SER A 54 1.71 -3.25 -5.25
CA SER A 54 1.07 -2.45 -6.31
C SER A 54 0.63 -1.08 -5.80
N ASP A 55 0.63 -0.09 -6.68
CA ASP A 55 0.09 1.26 -6.49
C ASP A 55 -1.28 1.46 -7.16
N VAL A 56 -1.79 0.44 -7.86
CA VAL A 56 -3.09 0.49 -8.54
C VAL A 56 -4.22 0.43 -7.51
N THR A 57 -5.08 1.45 -7.52
CA THR A 57 -6.27 1.53 -6.68
C THR A 57 -7.53 1.19 -7.47
N ALA A 58 -8.39 0.34 -6.90
CA ALA A 58 -9.78 0.20 -7.35
C ALA A 58 -10.66 1.21 -6.60
N ASN A 59 -11.20 2.21 -7.28
CA ASN A 59 -12.16 3.15 -6.70
C ASN A 59 -13.59 2.61 -6.88
N LEU A 60 -14.11 1.95 -5.85
CA LEU A 60 -15.41 1.29 -5.84
C LEU A 60 -16.49 2.25 -5.29
N PHE A 61 -16.87 3.19 -6.15
CA PHE A 61 -17.80 4.25 -5.78
C PHE A 61 -19.21 3.73 -5.52
N MET A 62 -19.72 4.01 -4.33
CA MET A 62 -21.03 3.64 -3.80
C MET A 62 -21.25 2.15 -3.59
N TRP A 63 -20.23 1.30 -3.56
CA TRP A 63 -20.41 -0.12 -3.24
C TRP A 63 -20.68 -0.30 -1.74
N ASN A 64 -21.64 -1.16 -1.39
CA ASN A 64 -21.80 -1.55 0.02
C ASN A 64 -20.58 -2.37 0.50
N TRP A 65 -20.31 -2.36 1.80
CA TRP A 65 -19.09 -2.95 2.35
C TRP A 65 -18.98 -4.47 2.21
N GLN A 66 -20.10 -5.20 2.17
CA GLN A 66 -20.06 -6.65 1.94
C GLN A 66 -19.66 -6.99 0.51
N SER A 67 -20.12 -6.19 -0.46
CA SER A 67 -19.71 -6.32 -1.86
C SER A 67 -18.24 -5.96 -2.03
N VAL A 68 -17.74 -4.89 -1.40
CA VAL A 68 -16.30 -4.56 -1.40
C VAL A 68 -15.46 -5.69 -0.81
N ALA A 69 -15.86 -6.28 0.33
CA ALA A 69 -15.16 -7.40 0.95
C ALA A 69 -15.03 -8.61 -0.01
N SER A 70 -16.11 -8.90 -0.72
CA SER A 70 -16.16 -9.97 -1.72
C SER A 70 -15.30 -9.64 -2.93
N GLU A 71 -15.30 -8.38 -3.37
CA GLU A 71 -14.49 -7.91 -4.50
C GLU A 71 -12.99 -8.02 -4.20
N CYS A 72 -12.57 -7.58 -3.00
CA CYS A 72 -11.18 -7.69 -2.56
C CYS A 72 -10.64 -9.12 -2.65
N THR A 73 -11.43 -10.09 -2.20
CA THR A 73 -11.01 -11.50 -2.15
C THR A 73 -11.17 -12.23 -3.47
N GLY A 74 -12.23 -11.94 -4.24
CA GLY A 74 -12.56 -12.65 -5.47
C GLY A 74 -11.91 -12.08 -6.72
N VAL A 75 -11.59 -10.77 -6.72
CA VAL A 75 -11.12 -10.06 -7.92
C VAL A 75 -9.88 -9.23 -7.63
N LEU A 76 -9.95 -8.26 -6.71
CA LEU A 76 -8.89 -7.25 -6.59
C LEU A 76 -7.55 -7.85 -6.18
N GLY A 77 -7.53 -8.66 -5.11
CA GLY A 77 -6.34 -9.38 -4.66
C GLY A 77 -5.77 -10.30 -5.75
N PRO A 78 -6.58 -11.23 -6.31
CA PRO A 78 -6.14 -12.10 -7.40
C PRO A 78 -5.62 -11.39 -8.66
N LYS A 79 -6.14 -10.19 -8.98
CA LYS A 79 -5.69 -9.37 -10.12
C LYS A 79 -4.50 -8.48 -9.79
N GLY A 80 -4.13 -8.37 -8.52
CA GLY A 80 -2.94 -7.65 -8.06
C GLY A 80 -3.16 -6.17 -7.78
N TYR A 81 -4.39 -5.72 -7.51
CA TYR A 81 -4.64 -4.35 -7.05
C TYR A 81 -3.98 -4.11 -5.68
N GLY A 82 -3.34 -2.96 -5.51
CA GLY A 82 -2.67 -2.61 -4.26
C GLY A 82 -3.63 -2.10 -3.18
N SER A 83 -4.70 -1.43 -3.61
CA SER A 83 -5.66 -0.78 -2.73
C SER A 83 -7.07 -0.75 -3.30
N VAL A 84 -8.05 -0.60 -2.41
CA VAL A 84 -9.43 -0.23 -2.72
C VAL A 84 -9.76 1.11 -2.07
N LEU A 85 -10.37 2.04 -2.82
CA LEU A 85 -10.97 3.25 -2.30
C LEU A 85 -12.48 3.06 -2.18
N VAL A 86 -13.02 3.26 -0.98
CA VAL A 86 -14.46 3.19 -0.69
C VAL A 86 -15.05 4.59 -0.47
N SER A 87 -16.33 4.74 -0.79
CA SER A 87 -17.12 5.95 -0.52
C SER A 87 -17.13 6.35 0.97
N PRO A 88 -17.51 7.60 1.29
CA PRO A 88 -17.40 8.13 2.65
C PRO A 88 -18.09 7.22 3.69
N PRO A 89 -17.36 6.72 4.71
CA PRO A 89 -17.91 5.69 5.58
C PRO A 89 -18.74 6.23 6.75
N GLN A 90 -18.68 7.52 7.00
CA GLN A 90 -19.35 8.17 8.12
C GLN A 90 -20.87 8.28 7.95
N ASP A 91 -21.60 8.47 9.05
CA ASP A 91 -23.02 8.79 9.04
C ASP A 91 -23.27 10.11 8.28
N SER A 92 -24.32 10.08 7.46
CA SER A 92 -24.70 11.17 6.59
C SER A 92 -26.19 11.44 6.71
N ILE A 93 -26.57 12.62 6.23
CA ILE A 93 -27.99 12.96 6.10
C ILE A 93 -28.72 11.91 5.25
N ARG A 94 -29.96 11.62 5.63
CA ARG A 94 -30.89 10.81 4.83
C ARG A 94 -32.05 11.70 4.42
N LEU A 95 -32.20 11.98 3.13
CA LEU A 95 -33.32 12.79 2.65
C LEU A 95 -34.58 11.93 2.53
N SER A 96 -35.74 12.58 2.55
CA SER A 96 -37.01 11.91 2.28
C SER A 96 -37.23 11.78 0.77
N GLY A 97 -37.53 10.57 0.29
CA GLY A 97 -37.92 10.34 -1.10
C GLY A 97 -36.74 9.94 -1.97
N SER A 98 -36.26 10.84 -2.84
CA SER A 98 -35.09 10.55 -3.67
C SER A 98 -33.82 10.59 -2.82
N HIS A 99 -32.93 9.62 -3.04
CA HIS A 99 -31.66 9.47 -2.34
C HIS A 99 -30.48 9.73 -3.27
N PRO A 100 -30.17 10.99 -3.60
CA PRO A 100 -29.11 11.28 -4.54
C PRO A 100 -27.75 10.84 -3.98
N TRP A 101 -26.81 10.54 -4.86
CA TRP A 101 -25.52 9.98 -4.45
C TRP A 101 -24.75 10.91 -3.53
N TRP A 102 -24.87 12.23 -3.71
CA TRP A 102 -24.14 13.21 -2.92
C TRP A 102 -24.59 13.28 -1.45
N GLU A 103 -25.68 12.62 -1.04
CA GLU A 103 -26.12 12.59 0.37
C GLU A 103 -25.01 12.12 1.31
N VAL A 104 -24.14 11.19 0.86
CA VAL A 104 -23.04 10.66 1.68
C VAL A 104 -21.90 11.67 1.87
N TYR A 105 -21.88 12.73 1.05
CA TYR A 105 -21.00 13.89 1.19
C TYR A 105 -21.63 14.98 2.07
N GLN A 106 -22.68 14.66 2.82
CA GLN A 106 -23.24 15.56 3.84
C GLN A 106 -23.20 14.91 5.21
N PRO A 107 -22.03 14.91 5.88
CA PRO A 107 -21.84 14.25 7.17
C PRO A 107 -22.74 14.85 8.25
N VAL A 108 -23.25 14.00 9.12
CA VAL A 108 -23.98 14.40 10.34
C VAL A 108 -23.39 13.79 11.61
N GLY A 109 -22.48 12.83 11.42
CA GLY A 109 -21.86 12.07 12.48
C GLY A 109 -20.57 11.40 11.99
N TYR A 110 -19.79 10.84 12.92
CA TYR A 110 -18.58 10.07 12.66
C TYR A 110 -18.72 8.60 13.13
N ASP A 111 -19.95 8.14 13.39
CA ASP A 111 -20.26 6.71 13.37
C ASP A 111 -20.22 6.17 11.93
N LEU A 112 -20.15 4.84 11.82
CA LEU A 112 -20.06 4.16 10.53
C LEU A 112 -21.32 3.31 10.29
N ASN A 113 -22.46 3.68 10.86
CA ASN A 113 -23.75 3.17 10.42
C ASN A 113 -24.21 4.10 9.30
N SER A 114 -23.85 3.73 8.08
CA SER A 114 -23.97 4.59 6.92
C SER A 114 -24.92 3.99 5.88
N ARG A 115 -25.06 4.72 4.78
CA ARG A 115 -25.76 4.25 3.59
C ARG A 115 -25.19 2.95 3.02
N MET A 116 -23.93 2.61 3.32
CA MET A 116 -23.19 1.46 2.79
C MET A 116 -23.22 0.25 3.73
N GLY A 117 -23.73 0.40 4.96
CA GLY A 117 -23.86 -0.66 5.94
C GLY A 117 -23.60 -0.21 7.36
N THR A 118 -23.32 -1.18 8.22
CA THR A 118 -23.05 -0.99 9.65
C THR A 118 -21.56 -0.96 9.96
N GLU A 119 -21.17 -0.36 11.07
CA GLU A 119 -19.77 -0.27 11.48
C GLU A 119 -19.08 -1.65 11.59
N ALA A 120 -19.84 -2.69 11.95
CA ALA A 120 -19.36 -4.06 11.96
C ALA A 120 -19.04 -4.60 10.55
N GLN A 121 -19.86 -4.25 9.55
CA GLN A 121 -19.61 -4.61 8.15
C GLN A 121 -18.39 -3.85 7.60
N PHE A 122 -18.18 -2.59 7.97
CA PHE A 122 -16.97 -1.85 7.60
C PHE A 122 -15.70 -2.55 8.11
N LYS A 123 -15.65 -2.88 9.41
CA LYS A 123 -14.52 -3.63 10.00
C LYS A 123 -14.28 -4.96 9.31
N SER A 124 -15.36 -5.69 9.01
CA SER A 124 -15.28 -6.97 8.31
C SER A 124 -14.73 -6.80 6.88
N MET A 125 -15.10 -5.73 6.19
CA MET A 125 -14.60 -5.41 4.86
C MET A 125 -13.10 -5.10 4.89
N VAL A 126 -12.65 -4.26 5.82
CA VAL A 126 -11.22 -3.94 5.98
C VAL A 126 -10.40 -5.20 6.24
N ALA A 127 -10.86 -6.05 7.17
CA ALA A 127 -10.18 -7.31 7.47
C ALA A 127 -10.13 -8.27 6.25
N ALA A 128 -11.20 -8.34 5.46
CA ALA A 128 -11.25 -9.16 4.25
C ALA A 128 -10.28 -8.64 3.17
N CYS A 129 -10.22 -7.33 2.96
CA CYS A 129 -9.30 -6.71 1.99
C CYS A 129 -7.84 -6.91 2.40
N HIS A 130 -7.51 -6.68 3.67
CA HIS A 130 -6.15 -6.94 4.18
C HIS A 130 -5.76 -8.41 4.04
N SER A 131 -6.69 -9.35 4.31
CA SER A 131 -6.44 -10.78 4.12
C SER A 131 -6.21 -11.16 2.65
N ALA A 132 -6.71 -10.36 1.71
CA ALA A 132 -6.46 -10.49 0.27
C ALA A 132 -5.21 -9.73 -0.20
N GLY A 133 -4.45 -9.10 0.71
CA GLY A 133 -3.27 -8.29 0.37
C GLY A 133 -3.59 -6.92 -0.22
N VAL A 134 -4.83 -6.44 -0.05
CA VAL A 134 -5.34 -5.17 -0.59
C VAL A 134 -5.50 -4.16 0.55
N LYS A 135 -4.84 -3.01 0.45
CA LYS A 135 -5.01 -1.88 1.38
C LYS A 135 -6.39 -1.25 1.24
N VAL A 136 -6.90 -0.61 2.29
CA VAL A 136 -8.18 0.11 2.23
C VAL A 136 -7.97 1.60 2.40
N TYR A 137 -8.40 2.37 1.40
CA TYR A 137 -8.52 3.82 1.48
C TYR A 137 -9.99 4.19 1.66
N ALA A 138 -10.24 5.19 2.50
CA ALA A 138 -11.58 5.73 2.71
C ALA A 138 -11.67 7.14 2.15
N ASP A 139 -12.76 7.46 1.46
CA ASP A 139 -13.10 8.84 1.16
C ASP A 139 -13.45 9.57 2.48
N ALA A 140 -12.88 10.75 2.69
CA ALA A 140 -12.91 11.48 3.94
C ALA A 140 -13.47 12.88 3.71
N VAL A 141 -14.69 13.11 4.21
CA VAL A 141 -15.36 14.42 4.15
C VAL A 141 -15.12 15.14 5.46
N ILE A 142 -14.09 15.97 5.47
CA ILE A 142 -13.59 16.63 6.68
C ILE A 142 -13.55 18.16 6.57
N ASN A 143 -13.96 18.70 5.42
CA ASN A 143 -14.11 20.15 5.20
C ASN A 143 -15.38 20.70 5.89
N HIS A 144 -16.48 19.96 5.78
CA HIS A 144 -17.81 20.46 6.12
C HIS A 144 -18.66 19.37 6.77
N MET A 145 -19.81 19.79 7.31
CA MET A 145 -20.93 18.93 7.68
C MET A 145 -22.12 19.16 6.75
N SER A 146 -23.26 18.53 7.00
CA SER A 146 -24.47 18.68 6.17
C SER A 146 -24.89 20.14 5.93
N GLY A 147 -25.53 20.38 4.78
CA GLY A 147 -25.90 21.71 4.32
C GLY A 147 -26.86 22.43 5.25
N GLY A 148 -26.58 23.70 5.54
CA GLY A 148 -27.43 24.55 6.39
C GLY A 148 -28.81 24.83 5.79
N ASP A 149 -28.97 24.57 4.49
CA ASP A 149 -30.23 24.67 3.74
C ASP A 149 -31.04 23.36 3.73
N GLN A 150 -30.53 22.28 4.32
CA GLN A 150 -31.23 21.01 4.40
C GLN A 150 -32.36 21.06 5.43
N SER A 151 -33.49 20.46 5.07
CA SER A 151 -34.67 20.33 5.95
C SER A 151 -34.79 18.95 6.60
N SER A 152 -34.02 17.95 6.14
CA SER A 152 -33.99 16.64 6.78
C SER A 152 -33.28 16.73 8.13
N THR A 153 -33.84 16.02 9.10
CA THR A 153 -33.27 15.79 10.44
C THR A 153 -33.00 14.30 10.66
N ASP A 154 -33.06 13.52 9.59
CA ASP A 154 -32.86 12.08 9.59
C ASP A 154 -31.48 11.73 9.03
N SER A 155 -30.95 10.61 9.49
CA SER A 155 -29.61 10.13 9.18
C SER A 155 -29.61 8.61 9.08
N TYR A 156 -28.63 8.06 8.36
CA TYR A 156 -28.53 6.61 8.21
C TYR A 156 -28.14 5.91 9.52
N GLY A 157 -27.35 6.57 10.36
CA GLY A 157 -26.87 6.09 11.66
C GLY A 157 -27.73 6.50 12.85
N GLY A 158 -28.73 7.37 12.64
CA GLY A 158 -29.63 7.85 13.68
C GLY A 158 -29.03 8.94 14.57
N ALA A 159 -27.96 9.61 14.13
CA ALA A 159 -27.42 10.80 14.77
C ALA A 159 -28.46 11.93 14.85
N ALA A 160 -28.54 12.60 16.00
CA ALA A 160 -29.35 13.81 16.16
C ALA A 160 -28.54 15.06 15.76
N PHE A 161 -29.10 15.87 14.86
CA PHE A 161 -28.48 17.08 14.35
C PHE A 161 -29.54 18.14 13.99
N ASP A 162 -29.09 19.39 13.89
CA ASP A 162 -29.81 20.49 13.25
C ASP A 162 -28.80 21.25 12.40
N ALA A 163 -28.87 21.06 11.09
CA ALA A 163 -27.92 21.62 10.13
C ALA A 163 -28.03 23.15 10.06
N HIS A 164 -29.24 23.71 10.15
CA HIS A 164 -29.45 25.16 10.16
C HIS A 164 -28.87 25.79 11.44
N ALA A 165 -29.05 25.13 12.58
CA ALA A 165 -28.46 25.57 13.85
C ALA A 165 -26.99 25.17 14.02
N LYS A 166 -26.37 24.49 13.04
CA LYS A 166 -24.99 23.97 13.09
C LYS A 166 -24.72 23.15 14.35
N THR A 167 -25.62 22.25 14.72
CA THR A 167 -25.46 21.36 15.89
C THR A 167 -25.44 19.89 15.49
N TYR A 168 -24.42 19.16 15.93
CA TYR A 168 -24.19 17.76 15.59
C TYR A 168 -23.80 17.00 16.85
N SER A 169 -24.77 16.31 17.45
CA SER A 169 -24.63 15.78 18.82
C SER A 169 -23.59 14.67 18.95
N GLN A 170 -23.34 13.91 17.89
CA GLN A 170 -22.43 12.78 17.93
C GLN A 170 -20.94 13.19 17.90
N VAL A 171 -20.59 14.23 17.14
CA VAL A 171 -19.22 14.78 17.07
C VAL A 171 -19.00 15.90 18.11
N PRO A 172 -19.93 16.04 19.03
CA PRO A 172 -20.38 17.33 19.61
C PRO A 172 -19.84 18.61 18.92
N TYR A 173 -20.27 18.88 17.69
CA TYR A 173 -20.08 20.21 17.08
C TYR A 173 -21.26 21.13 17.42
N GLY A 174 -20.94 22.41 17.67
CA GLY A 174 -21.90 23.49 17.77
C GLY A 174 -21.50 24.68 16.88
N PRO A 175 -22.27 25.79 16.88
CA PRO A 175 -22.05 26.91 15.97
C PRO A 175 -20.64 27.51 15.97
N GLY A 176 -19.92 27.42 17.10
CA GLY A 176 -18.54 27.93 17.22
C GLY A 176 -17.47 27.05 16.60
N ASP A 177 -17.81 25.82 16.19
CA ASP A 177 -16.94 24.91 15.46
C ASP A 177 -17.02 25.12 13.93
N PHE A 178 -17.76 26.13 13.46
CA PHE A 178 -17.95 26.43 12.04
C PHE A 178 -17.57 27.87 11.72
N HIS A 179 -17.12 28.09 10.49
CA HIS A 179 -16.89 29.43 10.00
C HIS A 179 -18.17 30.27 10.01
N SER A 180 -18.01 31.56 10.32
CA SER A 180 -19.13 32.49 10.46
C SER A 180 -18.78 33.89 9.96
N TYR A 181 -19.81 34.67 9.63
CA TYR A 181 -19.68 36.08 9.31
C TYR A 181 -19.91 36.92 10.59
N PRO A 182 -19.12 37.98 10.83
CA PRO A 182 -17.98 38.47 10.05
C PRO A 182 -16.62 37.92 10.51
N ALA A 183 -16.60 36.88 11.34
CA ALA A 183 -15.38 36.42 12.00
C ALA A 183 -14.37 35.79 11.03
N ASN A 184 -14.86 35.08 10.01
CA ASN A 184 -14.06 34.29 9.08
C ASN A 184 -14.43 34.66 7.63
N CYS A 185 -15.59 34.20 7.15
CA CYS A 185 -16.07 34.53 5.82
C CYS A 185 -16.33 36.05 5.68
N PRO A 186 -15.80 36.72 4.63
CA PRO A 186 -15.86 38.17 4.50
C PRO A 186 -17.25 38.70 4.08
N ASN A 187 -18.22 37.82 3.81
CA ASN A 187 -19.55 38.21 3.34
C ASN A 187 -20.67 37.54 4.17
N SER A 188 -21.77 38.26 4.37
CA SER A 188 -22.89 37.81 5.20
C SER A 188 -23.71 36.68 4.60
N GLY A 189 -23.49 36.36 3.32
CA GLY A 189 -24.12 35.21 2.67
C GLY A 189 -23.44 33.89 3.00
N LEU A 190 -22.25 33.93 3.62
CA LEU A 190 -21.39 32.76 3.87
C LEU A 190 -20.99 31.99 2.60
N THR A 191 -21.18 32.54 1.41
CA THR A 191 -20.90 31.84 0.15
C THR A 191 -19.57 32.26 -0.47
N ILE A 192 -18.98 31.37 -1.26
CA ILE A 192 -17.85 31.66 -2.12
C ILE A 192 -18.32 32.50 -3.32
N ASN A 193 -17.96 33.78 -3.35
CA ASN A 193 -18.29 34.68 -4.46
C ASN A 193 -17.09 34.92 -5.39
N ASP A 194 -15.87 34.76 -4.88
CA ASP A 194 -14.61 34.85 -5.64
C ASP A 194 -13.76 33.60 -5.45
N TRP A 195 -13.73 32.74 -6.48
CA TRP A 195 -12.99 31.47 -6.52
C TRP A 195 -11.46 31.63 -6.64
N ASN A 196 -10.96 32.87 -6.71
CA ASN A 196 -9.53 33.17 -6.63
C ASN A 196 -9.16 33.81 -5.27
N ASN A 197 -10.13 34.05 -4.40
CA ASN A 197 -9.87 34.57 -3.06
C ASN A 197 -9.70 33.40 -2.09
N ARG A 198 -8.47 33.17 -1.62
CA ARG A 198 -8.14 32.10 -0.66
C ARG A 198 -9.03 32.10 0.57
N GLN A 199 -9.27 33.27 1.15
CA GLN A 199 -10.11 33.41 2.34
C GLN A 199 -11.53 32.92 2.06
N GLN A 200 -12.14 33.33 0.94
CA GLN A 200 -13.47 32.85 0.61
C GLN A 200 -13.49 31.36 0.30
N VAL A 201 -12.50 30.85 -0.44
CA VAL A 201 -12.45 29.43 -0.79
C VAL A 201 -12.27 28.52 0.43
N GLN A 202 -11.58 28.98 1.46
CA GLN A 202 -11.23 28.16 2.64
C GLN A 202 -12.00 28.50 3.93
N GLU A 203 -12.77 29.60 3.95
CA GLU A 203 -13.45 30.07 5.17
C GLU A 203 -14.95 30.41 4.94
N CYS A 204 -15.51 30.07 3.77
CA CYS A 204 -16.94 30.23 3.45
C CYS A 204 -17.55 28.88 3.02
N ASP A 205 -18.87 28.74 3.20
CA ASP A 205 -19.63 27.54 2.88
C ASP A 205 -19.55 27.19 1.38
N LEU A 206 -18.98 26.03 1.07
CA LEU A 206 -19.03 25.40 -0.25
C LEU A 206 -20.45 24.89 -0.48
N SER A 207 -21.20 25.50 -1.41
CA SER A 207 -22.56 25.04 -1.77
C SER A 207 -23.52 24.92 -0.56
N ASN A 208 -23.46 25.88 0.36
CA ASN A 208 -24.23 25.90 1.64
C ASN A 208 -23.87 24.79 2.64
N LEU A 209 -22.82 24.00 2.38
CA LEU A 209 -22.30 23.00 3.31
C LEU A 209 -21.63 23.71 4.48
N ASN A 210 -22.02 23.33 5.70
CA ASN A 210 -21.56 24.00 6.91
C ASN A 210 -20.05 23.80 7.08
N ASP A 211 -19.29 24.85 6.82
CA ASP A 211 -17.83 24.81 6.73
C ASP A 211 -17.17 24.78 8.12
N LEU A 212 -16.35 23.77 8.37
CA LEU A 212 -15.72 23.53 9.68
C LEU A 212 -14.59 24.53 9.92
N TYR A 213 -14.54 25.10 11.14
CA TYR A 213 -13.51 26.07 11.52
C TYR A 213 -12.19 25.37 11.89
N THR A 214 -11.48 24.88 10.87
CA THR A 214 -10.28 24.03 11.01
C THR A 214 -9.09 24.71 11.68
N GLU A 215 -9.07 26.02 11.80
CA GLU A 215 -8.01 26.76 12.51
C GLU A 215 -8.05 26.51 14.02
N THR A 216 -9.18 26.00 14.54
CA THR A 216 -9.34 25.68 15.95
C THR A 216 -8.76 24.29 16.27
N ASP A 217 -8.01 24.18 17.36
CA ASP A 217 -7.45 22.90 17.83
C ASP A 217 -8.54 21.85 18.11
N GLY A 218 -9.70 22.29 18.60
CA GLY A 218 -10.84 21.42 18.88
C GLY A 218 -11.40 20.74 17.62
N VAL A 219 -11.55 21.48 16.52
CA VAL A 219 -12.04 20.92 15.25
C VAL A 219 -11.02 19.96 14.66
N ARG A 220 -9.74 20.34 14.57
CA ARG A 220 -8.66 19.44 14.07
C ARG A 220 -8.54 18.18 14.92
N GLY A 221 -8.65 18.30 16.24
CA GLY A 221 -8.63 17.16 17.15
C GLY A 221 -9.79 16.18 16.93
N LYS A 222 -11.00 16.68 16.68
CA LYS A 222 -12.18 15.85 16.38
C LYS A 222 -12.03 15.16 15.01
N ILE A 223 -11.57 15.87 13.98
CA ILE A 223 -11.28 15.30 12.66
C ILE A 223 -10.20 14.21 12.75
N ALA A 224 -9.05 14.52 13.36
CA ALA A 224 -7.96 13.56 13.52
C ALA A 224 -8.41 12.33 14.32
N GLY A 225 -9.22 12.50 15.36
CA GLY A 225 -9.78 11.38 16.12
C GLY A 225 -10.70 10.47 15.29
N TYR A 226 -11.45 11.04 14.34
CA TYR A 226 -12.25 10.25 13.40
C TYR A 226 -11.37 9.47 12.41
N LEU A 227 -10.38 10.13 11.80
CA LEU A 227 -9.45 9.45 10.90
C LEU A 227 -8.64 8.37 11.62
N ASP A 228 -8.20 8.61 12.87
CA ASP A 228 -7.51 7.61 13.70
C ASP A 228 -8.40 6.44 14.10
N LYS A 229 -9.71 6.67 14.28
CA LYS A 229 -10.66 5.57 14.47
C LYS A 229 -10.69 4.67 13.23
N LEU A 230 -10.66 5.24 12.03
CA LEU A 230 -10.59 4.49 10.78
C LEU A 230 -9.26 3.73 10.63
N ILE A 231 -8.13 4.37 10.94
CA ILE A 231 -6.81 3.72 10.98
C ILE A 231 -6.80 2.56 11.98
N GLY A 232 -7.42 2.75 13.15
CA GLY A 232 -7.59 1.72 14.17
C GLY A 232 -8.39 0.50 13.67
N TYR A 233 -9.28 0.68 12.69
CA TYR A 233 -9.98 -0.42 12.01
C TYR A 233 -9.17 -1.06 10.89
N GLY A 234 -8.08 -0.42 10.47
CA GLY A 234 -7.17 -0.90 9.42
C GLY A 234 -7.24 -0.08 8.13
N VAL A 235 -7.82 1.12 8.14
CA VAL A 235 -7.71 2.01 6.97
C VAL A 235 -6.26 2.46 6.81
N ASP A 236 -5.78 2.43 5.58
CA ASP A 236 -4.37 2.65 5.20
C ASP A 236 -4.15 4.00 4.49
N GLY A 237 -5.22 4.75 4.25
CA GLY A 237 -5.15 6.03 3.57
C GLY A 237 -6.50 6.68 3.35
N PHE A 238 -6.48 7.92 2.88
CA PHE A 238 -7.65 8.75 2.70
C PHE A 238 -7.64 9.46 1.34
N ARG A 239 -8.78 9.43 0.64
CA ARG A 239 -9.09 10.46 -0.37
C ARG A 239 -9.81 11.58 0.35
N VAL A 240 -9.26 12.79 0.34
CA VAL A 240 -9.81 13.92 1.08
C VAL A 240 -10.69 14.73 0.14
N ASP A 241 -11.99 14.69 0.42
CA ASP A 241 -13.01 15.46 -0.27
C ASP A 241 -12.79 16.96 -0.09
N ALA A 242 -13.03 17.73 -1.16
CA ALA A 242 -12.98 19.18 -1.13
C ALA A 242 -11.68 19.74 -0.48
N ALA A 243 -10.55 19.06 -0.61
CA ALA A 243 -9.30 19.41 0.08
C ALA A 243 -8.84 20.85 -0.20
N LYS A 244 -9.16 21.39 -1.38
CA LYS A 244 -8.93 22.79 -1.75
C LYS A 244 -9.52 23.81 -0.77
N HIS A 245 -10.61 23.44 -0.11
CA HIS A 245 -11.39 24.25 0.82
C HIS A 245 -10.87 24.16 2.26
N ILE A 246 -9.87 23.32 2.51
CA ILE A 246 -9.19 23.24 3.80
C ILE A 246 -7.86 23.99 3.68
N ASN A 247 -7.53 24.80 4.68
CA ASN A 247 -6.23 25.46 4.74
C ASN A 247 -5.11 24.41 4.84
N GLN A 248 -4.07 24.55 4.02
CA GLN A 248 -2.98 23.58 3.92
C GLN A 248 -2.26 23.35 5.26
N ALA A 249 -2.12 24.39 6.09
CA ALA A 249 -1.48 24.26 7.40
C ALA A 249 -2.36 23.49 8.38
N ASP A 250 -3.68 23.63 8.28
CA ASP A 250 -4.63 22.91 9.13
C ASP A 250 -4.73 21.45 8.71
N MET A 251 -4.71 21.17 7.40
CA MET A 251 -4.59 19.81 6.87
C MET A 251 -3.29 19.13 7.33
N ALA A 252 -2.15 19.82 7.25
CA ALA A 252 -0.87 19.31 7.74
C ALA A 252 -0.89 19.02 9.25
N ASP A 253 -1.57 19.87 10.04
CA ASP A 253 -1.73 19.67 11.48
C ASP A 253 -2.62 18.44 11.76
N ILE A 254 -3.74 18.27 11.05
CA ILE A 254 -4.59 17.06 11.14
C ILE A 254 -3.76 15.81 10.81
N GLU A 255 -3.03 15.82 9.69
CA GLU A 255 -2.17 14.71 9.27
C GLU A 255 -1.09 14.39 10.29
N SER A 256 -0.49 15.39 10.93
CA SER A 256 0.56 15.19 11.94
C SER A 256 0.07 14.44 13.18
N ARG A 257 -1.24 14.50 13.46
CA ARG A 257 -1.88 13.86 14.62
C ARG A 257 -2.21 12.39 14.39
N LEU A 258 -2.25 11.94 13.12
CA LEU A 258 -2.70 10.59 12.79
C LEU A 258 -1.73 9.53 13.33
N SER A 259 -2.21 8.31 13.49
CA SER A 259 -1.42 7.15 13.83
C SER A 259 -0.82 6.51 12.57
N ASP A 260 0.20 5.67 12.76
CA ASP A 260 0.69 4.82 11.66
C ASP A 260 -0.32 3.70 11.35
N THR A 261 -0.36 3.29 10.08
CA THR A 261 -1.25 2.23 9.59
C THR A 261 -0.83 0.85 10.12
N GLN A 262 -1.73 -0.14 10.01
CA GLN A 262 -1.41 -1.52 10.38
C GLN A 262 -0.30 -2.13 9.51
N TRP A 263 -0.07 -1.54 8.34
CA TRP A 263 0.95 -1.91 7.35
C TRP A 263 2.29 -1.20 7.57
N GLY A 264 2.35 -0.31 8.57
CA GLY A 264 3.52 0.50 8.88
C GLY A 264 3.54 1.83 8.12
N GLY A 265 4.06 2.87 8.77
CA GLY A 265 4.16 4.21 8.20
C GLY A 265 2.84 4.99 8.21
N ARG A 266 2.92 6.23 7.75
CA ARG A 266 1.79 7.18 7.67
C ARG A 266 0.72 6.71 6.69
N PRO A 267 -0.56 7.04 6.91
CA PRO A 267 -1.61 6.80 5.92
C PRO A 267 -1.30 7.52 4.62
N TYR A 268 -1.66 6.91 3.48
CA TYR A 268 -1.63 7.60 2.19
C TYR A 268 -2.69 8.71 2.15
N VAL A 269 -2.38 9.85 1.54
CA VAL A 269 -3.32 10.97 1.41
C VAL A 269 -3.41 11.38 -0.06
N LEU A 270 -4.62 11.35 -0.60
CA LEU A 270 -4.97 11.81 -1.94
C LEU A 270 -5.97 12.95 -1.84
N GLN A 271 -5.58 14.16 -2.23
CA GLN A 271 -6.36 15.38 -2.04
C GLN A 271 -7.14 15.73 -3.30
N GLU A 272 -8.43 16.00 -3.17
CA GLU A 272 -9.21 16.58 -4.24
C GLU A 272 -8.99 18.10 -4.33
N VAL A 273 -8.23 18.52 -5.34
CA VAL A 273 -7.99 19.93 -5.62
C VAL A 273 -8.32 20.22 -7.07
N TYR A 274 -9.54 20.71 -7.31
CA TYR A 274 -9.99 21.06 -8.66
C TYR A 274 -9.09 22.16 -9.28
N PRO A 275 -8.63 21.97 -10.54
CA PRO A 275 -7.82 22.96 -11.24
C PRO A 275 -8.64 24.21 -11.61
N GLY A 276 -7.95 25.32 -11.88
CA GLY A 276 -8.58 26.57 -12.38
C GLY A 276 -8.24 27.83 -11.59
N SER A 277 -7.86 27.69 -10.31
CA SER A 277 -7.32 28.79 -9.49
C SER A 277 -5.78 28.75 -9.52
N GLY A 278 -5.14 29.92 -9.47
CA GLY A 278 -3.68 30.04 -9.39
C GLY A 278 -3.15 30.18 -7.96
N GLY A 279 -1.81 30.23 -7.81
CA GLY A 279 -1.15 30.48 -6.53
C GLY A 279 -1.46 29.42 -5.48
N ASP A 280 -1.82 29.87 -4.27
CA ASP A 280 -2.08 29.01 -3.10
C ASP A 280 -3.37 28.17 -3.21
N LEU A 281 -4.11 28.28 -4.32
CA LEU A 281 -5.30 27.49 -4.63
C LEU A 281 -5.11 26.55 -5.83
N ALA A 282 -3.90 26.51 -6.40
CA ALA A 282 -3.53 25.58 -7.45
C ALA A 282 -3.16 24.21 -6.83
N PRO A 283 -3.33 23.09 -7.56
CA PRO A 283 -2.96 21.75 -7.07
C PRO A 283 -1.54 21.66 -6.49
N ALA A 284 -0.56 22.30 -7.13
CA ALA A 284 0.83 22.32 -6.68
C ALA A 284 1.02 22.86 -5.25
N ALA A 285 0.11 23.71 -4.75
CA ALA A 285 0.18 24.25 -3.40
C ALA A 285 -0.18 23.22 -2.31
N PHE A 286 -0.70 22.05 -2.69
CA PHE A 286 -1.18 21.01 -1.77
C PHE A 286 -0.27 19.77 -1.74
N GLU A 287 0.73 19.67 -2.62
CA GLU A 287 1.62 18.50 -2.77
C GLU A 287 2.47 18.18 -1.51
N SER A 288 2.58 19.12 -0.56
CA SER A 288 3.24 18.90 0.74
C SER A 288 2.45 17.99 1.68
N ASN A 289 1.13 17.94 1.51
CA ASN A 289 0.19 17.20 2.35
C ASN A 289 -0.19 15.85 1.74
N GLY A 290 0.39 15.49 0.60
CA GLY A 290 0.13 14.22 -0.07
C GLY A 290 -0.01 14.38 -1.57
N SER A 291 -0.55 13.35 -2.21
CA SER A 291 -0.86 13.39 -3.63
C SER A 291 -2.10 14.23 -3.89
N VAL A 292 -2.28 14.66 -5.13
CA VAL A 292 -3.48 15.35 -5.63
C VAL A 292 -4.13 14.52 -6.74
N ILE A 293 -5.46 14.63 -6.88
CA ILE A 293 -6.18 13.94 -7.97
C ILE A 293 -5.75 14.52 -9.33
N GLY A 294 -5.38 13.63 -10.26
CA GLY A 294 -4.91 13.96 -11.62
C GLY A 294 -6.00 14.40 -12.60
N PHE A 295 -6.66 15.52 -12.32
CA PHE A 295 -7.65 16.11 -13.23
C PHE A 295 -7.04 16.50 -14.58
N ASP A 296 -5.82 17.06 -14.56
CA ASP A 296 -5.07 17.43 -15.77
C ASP A 296 -4.72 16.20 -16.63
N PHE A 297 -4.33 15.09 -16.00
CA PHE A 297 -4.14 13.81 -16.67
C PHE A 297 -5.45 13.34 -17.34
N ALA A 298 -6.56 13.35 -16.61
CA ALA A 298 -7.86 12.90 -17.12
C ALA A 298 -8.32 13.75 -18.33
N TYR A 299 -8.13 15.07 -18.28
CA TYR A 299 -8.47 15.97 -19.37
C TYR A 299 -7.55 15.76 -20.59
N ALA A 300 -6.25 15.57 -20.38
CA ALA A 300 -5.30 15.30 -21.45
C ALA A 300 -5.60 13.96 -22.14
N VAL A 301 -5.89 12.91 -21.37
CA VAL A 301 -6.30 11.59 -21.91
C VAL A 301 -7.59 11.71 -22.71
N LYS A 302 -8.62 12.35 -22.16
CA LYS A 302 -9.86 12.59 -22.91
C LYS A 302 -9.59 13.32 -24.23
N SER A 303 -8.80 14.39 -24.19
CA SER A 303 -8.47 15.19 -25.38
C SER A 303 -7.79 14.33 -26.46
N ALA A 304 -6.86 13.46 -26.08
CA ALA A 304 -6.20 12.56 -27.02
C ALA A 304 -7.16 11.49 -27.61
N PHE A 305 -8.03 10.91 -26.79
CA PHE A 305 -8.99 9.90 -27.24
C PHE A 305 -10.11 10.48 -28.13
N GLN A 306 -10.49 11.74 -27.91
CA GLN A 306 -11.40 12.48 -28.80
C GLN A 306 -10.69 13.06 -30.03
N GLY A 307 -9.37 13.28 -29.94
CA GLY A 307 -8.50 13.76 -31.01
C GLY A 307 -7.61 12.65 -31.58
N SER A 308 -6.29 12.81 -31.45
CA SER A 308 -5.27 11.86 -31.91
C SER A 308 -4.56 11.22 -30.72
N LEU A 309 -4.41 9.89 -30.73
CA LEU A 309 -3.63 9.16 -29.73
C LEU A 309 -2.14 9.49 -29.81
N ALA A 310 -1.65 9.98 -30.95
CA ALA A 310 -0.26 10.43 -31.09
C ALA A 310 0.12 11.54 -30.09
N ASN A 311 -0.87 12.30 -29.60
CA ASN A 311 -0.66 13.34 -28.59
C ASN A 311 -0.23 12.77 -27.22
N LEU A 312 -0.43 11.48 -26.97
CA LEU A 312 -0.04 10.82 -25.72
C LEU A 312 1.47 10.58 -25.61
N LYS A 313 2.22 10.69 -26.71
CA LYS A 313 3.67 10.39 -26.75
C LYS A 313 4.47 11.15 -25.70
N ASN A 314 4.12 12.43 -25.51
CA ASN A 314 4.84 13.35 -24.63
C ASN A 314 4.00 13.76 -23.41
N LEU A 315 3.01 12.95 -23.03
CA LEU A 315 2.06 13.26 -21.96
C LEU A 315 2.77 13.57 -20.63
N ALA A 316 3.76 12.77 -20.24
CA ALA A 316 4.56 13.02 -19.03
C ALA A 316 5.30 14.38 -19.01
N SER A 317 5.42 15.04 -20.16
CA SER A 317 6.05 16.36 -20.30
C SER A 317 5.07 17.48 -20.68
N SER A 318 3.76 17.21 -20.66
CA SER A 318 2.73 18.16 -21.07
C SER A 318 2.28 19.12 -19.95
N GLY A 319 3.09 19.27 -18.89
CA GLY A 319 2.77 20.13 -17.75
C GLY A 319 1.76 19.55 -16.77
N LEU A 320 1.68 18.21 -16.67
CA LEU A 320 0.92 17.51 -15.64
C LEU A 320 1.55 17.73 -14.24
N GLN A 321 0.79 17.47 -13.19
CA GLN A 321 1.33 17.37 -11.83
C GLN A 321 2.48 16.36 -11.78
N PRO A 322 3.51 16.56 -10.93
CA PRO A 322 4.61 15.60 -10.78
C PRO A 322 4.11 14.18 -10.54
N ALA A 323 4.67 13.20 -11.25
CA ALA A 323 4.19 11.83 -11.23
C ALA A 323 4.19 11.20 -9.81
N ASP A 324 5.12 11.57 -8.94
CA ASP A 324 5.18 11.08 -7.55
C ASP A 324 4.14 11.75 -6.62
N LYS A 325 3.38 12.71 -7.14
CA LYS A 325 2.32 13.47 -6.45
C LYS A 325 0.96 13.31 -7.11
N ASP A 326 0.85 12.53 -8.18
CA ASP A 326 -0.35 12.47 -9.01
C ASP A 326 -1.12 11.17 -8.82
N GLY A 327 -2.36 11.26 -8.33
CA GLY A 327 -3.33 10.17 -8.33
C GLY A 327 -4.13 10.17 -9.63
N VAL A 328 -3.59 9.54 -10.67
CA VAL A 328 -4.16 9.61 -12.01
C VAL A 328 -5.46 8.82 -12.14
N MET A 329 -6.37 9.34 -12.94
CA MET A 329 -7.67 8.73 -13.23
C MET A 329 -8.08 8.98 -14.67
N VAL A 330 -8.94 8.12 -15.21
CA VAL A 330 -9.69 8.45 -16.45
C VAL A 330 -10.94 9.24 -16.11
N THR A 331 -11.56 8.97 -14.95
CA THR A 331 -12.77 9.63 -14.46
C THR A 331 -12.94 9.41 -12.97
N ASN A 332 -13.79 10.23 -12.34
CA ASN A 332 -14.35 9.99 -11.02
C ASN A 332 -15.89 10.16 -11.04
N HIS A 333 -16.49 10.21 -9.85
CA HIS A 333 -17.93 10.32 -9.66
C HIS A 333 -18.53 11.67 -10.05
N ASP A 334 -17.75 12.76 -10.04
CA ASP A 334 -18.19 14.08 -10.49
C ASP A 334 -18.02 14.24 -12.00
N THR A 335 -16.80 14.00 -12.47
CA THR A 335 -16.39 14.31 -13.83
C THR A 335 -17.05 13.40 -14.87
N GLU A 336 -17.45 12.19 -14.47
CA GLU A 336 -18.24 11.31 -15.33
C GLU A 336 -19.63 11.88 -15.60
N ARG A 337 -20.19 12.66 -14.65
CA ARG A 337 -21.56 13.17 -14.66
C ARG A 337 -21.67 14.56 -15.30
N ASP A 338 -20.67 15.41 -15.07
CA ASP A 338 -20.58 16.74 -15.71
C ASP A 338 -20.06 16.66 -17.15
N GLY A 339 -19.52 15.50 -17.55
CA GLY A 339 -19.01 15.24 -18.89
C GLY A 339 -17.67 15.91 -19.16
N SER A 340 -16.90 16.30 -18.15
CA SER A 340 -15.55 16.88 -18.26
C SER A 340 -14.49 15.80 -18.56
N THR A 341 -14.70 14.55 -18.14
CA THR A 341 -13.83 13.39 -18.48
C THR A 341 -14.52 12.41 -19.44
N LEU A 342 -13.85 11.29 -19.76
CA LEU A 342 -14.50 10.13 -20.39
C LEU A 342 -15.27 9.35 -19.31
N ASN A 343 -16.26 8.56 -19.71
CA ASN A 343 -16.96 7.63 -18.82
C ASN A 343 -17.37 6.36 -19.56
N TYR A 344 -17.99 5.41 -18.87
CA TYR A 344 -18.40 4.13 -19.43
C TYR A 344 -19.32 4.24 -20.67
N LYS A 345 -20.05 5.35 -20.84
CA LYS A 345 -20.92 5.61 -22.00
C LYS A 345 -20.13 5.92 -23.27
N ASN A 346 -18.83 6.23 -23.16
CA ASN A 346 -17.92 6.36 -24.30
C ASN A 346 -17.47 5.01 -24.88
N GLY A 347 -17.92 3.87 -24.32
CA GLY A 347 -17.65 2.54 -24.86
C GLY A 347 -16.16 2.21 -24.90
N SER A 348 -15.68 1.69 -26.03
CA SER A 348 -14.28 1.27 -26.17
C SER A 348 -13.26 2.38 -25.90
N GLN A 349 -13.59 3.64 -26.15
CA GLN A 349 -12.67 4.74 -25.83
C GLN A 349 -12.36 4.82 -24.33
N TYR A 350 -13.34 4.56 -23.47
CA TYR A 350 -13.13 4.55 -22.02
C TYR A 350 -12.32 3.35 -21.56
N THR A 351 -12.59 2.16 -22.11
CA THR A 351 -11.80 0.95 -21.85
C THR A 351 -10.35 1.16 -22.24
N LEU A 352 -10.09 1.60 -23.47
CA LEU A 352 -8.74 1.85 -23.98
C LEU A 352 -8.01 2.95 -23.21
N ALA A 353 -8.72 4.01 -22.78
CA ALA A 353 -8.13 5.06 -21.95
C ALA A 353 -7.70 4.52 -20.58
N THR A 354 -8.47 3.60 -20.01
CA THR A 354 -8.16 2.96 -18.72
C THR A 354 -6.97 2.00 -18.87
N GLU A 355 -6.92 1.22 -19.95
CA GLU A 355 -5.79 0.37 -20.28
C GLU A 355 -4.51 1.18 -20.57
N PHE A 356 -4.63 2.32 -21.24
CA PHE A 356 -3.52 3.26 -21.44
C PHE A 356 -3.00 3.82 -20.11
N MET A 357 -3.89 4.26 -19.21
CA MET A 357 -3.51 4.76 -17.89
C MET A 357 -2.70 3.71 -17.10
N LEU A 358 -3.17 2.45 -17.09
CA LEU A 358 -2.43 1.34 -16.48
C LEU A 358 -1.11 1.05 -17.22
N ALA A 359 -1.05 1.26 -18.54
CA ALA A 359 0.13 0.95 -19.31
C ALA A 359 1.25 2.00 -19.24
N TYR A 360 0.90 3.28 -19.14
CA TYR A 360 1.82 4.40 -19.36
C TYR A 360 2.87 4.55 -18.24
N GLY A 361 2.49 4.23 -17.00
CA GLY A 361 3.40 4.27 -15.84
C GLY A 361 3.67 5.68 -15.33
N TYR A 362 2.62 6.50 -15.26
CA TYR A 362 2.65 7.86 -14.72
C TYR A 362 1.64 7.97 -13.59
N GLY A 363 2.04 8.52 -12.45
CA GLY A 363 1.17 8.63 -11.28
C GLY A 363 0.81 7.28 -10.65
N ALA A 364 0.03 7.36 -9.57
CA ALA A 364 -0.62 6.21 -8.94
C ALA A 364 -2.03 6.03 -9.55
N PRO A 365 -2.29 4.98 -10.34
CA PRO A 365 -3.52 4.87 -11.11
C PRO A 365 -4.73 4.43 -10.28
N SER A 366 -5.87 5.06 -10.53
CA SER A 366 -7.16 4.73 -9.92
C SER A 366 -8.18 4.26 -10.96
N VAL A 367 -8.53 2.97 -10.95
CA VAL A 367 -9.58 2.40 -11.79
C VAL A 367 -10.94 2.68 -11.17
N PHE A 368 -11.75 3.51 -11.81
CA PHE A 368 -13.06 3.91 -11.32
C PHE A 368 -14.17 2.92 -11.70
N SER A 369 -14.93 2.47 -10.71
CA SER A 369 -16.03 1.52 -10.86
C SER A 369 -17.25 1.94 -10.04
N GLY A 370 -18.24 2.49 -10.74
CA GLY A 370 -19.51 2.92 -10.18
C GLY A 370 -20.72 2.17 -10.74
N TYR A 371 -21.83 2.89 -10.89
CA TYR A 371 -23.12 2.37 -11.34
C TYR A 371 -23.65 3.16 -12.54
N ALA A 372 -24.56 2.55 -13.29
CA ALA A 372 -25.19 3.19 -14.43
C ALA A 372 -26.10 4.34 -13.98
N PHE A 373 -26.00 5.49 -14.64
CA PHE A 373 -26.79 6.67 -14.34
C PHE A 373 -27.32 7.34 -15.62
N ASN A 374 -28.43 8.05 -15.51
CA ASN A 374 -29.02 8.88 -16.56
C ASN A 374 -28.99 10.37 -16.18
N GLY A 375 -29.33 10.68 -14.93
CA GLY A 375 -29.26 11.99 -14.33
C GLY A 375 -27.98 12.20 -13.52
N HIS A 376 -27.66 13.47 -13.28
CA HIS A 376 -26.54 13.88 -12.44
C HIS A 376 -26.69 13.29 -11.03
N ASP A 377 -27.87 13.44 -10.43
CA ASP A 377 -28.12 13.10 -9.02
C ASP A 377 -28.63 11.67 -8.81
N ASP A 378 -28.56 10.81 -9.82
CA ASP A 378 -29.13 9.46 -9.72
C ASP A 378 -28.52 8.66 -8.57
N SER A 379 -29.39 8.03 -7.78
CA SER A 379 -29.03 7.10 -6.70
C SER A 379 -28.32 5.85 -7.26
N PRO A 380 -27.34 5.28 -6.54
CA PRO A 380 -26.96 3.88 -6.77
C PRO A 380 -28.15 2.94 -6.52
N PRO A 381 -28.10 1.68 -7.01
CA PRO A 381 -29.06 0.66 -6.64
C PRO A 381 -29.20 0.51 -5.12
N ALA A 382 -30.36 0.91 -4.59
CA ALA A 382 -30.65 1.01 -3.17
C ALA A 382 -32.04 0.46 -2.83
N ASP A 383 -32.27 0.16 -1.55
CA ASP A 383 -33.59 -0.20 -1.05
C ASP A 383 -34.50 1.04 -0.88
N ALA A 384 -35.73 0.83 -0.40
CA ALA A 384 -36.72 1.89 -0.22
C ALA A 384 -36.32 2.93 0.85
N ASP A 385 -35.37 2.60 1.72
CA ASP A 385 -34.84 3.44 2.78
C ASP A 385 -33.52 4.11 2.36
N GLY A 386 -33.07 3.92 1.11
CA GLY A 386 -31.90 4.53 0.52
C GLY A 386 -30.59 3.81 0.81
N HIS A 387 -30.60 2.67 1.52
CA HIS A 387 -29.39 1.88 1.77
C HIS A 387 -28.94 1.16 0.50
N VAL A 388 -27.65 1.22 0.19
CA VAL A 388 -27.11 0.58 -1.03
C VAL A 388 -27.25 -0.94 -0.94
N THR A 389 -27.82 -1.53 -1.98
CA THR A 389 -28.00 -2.98 -2.10
C THR A 389 -26.74 -3.69 -2.62
N ALA A 390 -26.76 -5.02 -2.65
CA ALA A 390 -25.66 -5.84 -3.17
C ALA A 390 -25.24 -5.43 -4.59
N THR A 391 -23.95 -5.27 -4.82
CA THR A 391 -23.40 -5.02 -6.16
C THR A 391 -23.59 -6.25 -7.05
N ASP A 392 -24.31 -6.08 -8.15
CA ASP A 392 -24.54 -7.11 -9.17
C ASP A 392 -24.10 -6.60 -10.57
N CYS A 393 -22.90 -7.01 -10.96
CA CYS A 393 -22.30 -6.70 -12.26
C CYS A 393 -22.99 -7.39 -13.45
N SER A 394 -23.89 -8.34 -13.23
CA SER A 394 -24.59 -9.05 -14.32
C SER A 394 -25.83 -8.30 -14.82
N SER A 395 -26.36 -7.37 -14.01
CA SER A 395 -27.59 -6.63 -14.30
C SER A 395 -27.41 -5.45 -15.25
N GLY A 396 -26.18 -4.95 -15.41
CA GLY A 396 -25.88 -3.68 -16.07
C GLY A 396 -26.20 -2.43 -15.22
N ALA A 397 -26.74 -2.60 -14.01
CA ALA A 397 -26.93 -1.50 -13.07
C ALA A 397 -25.59 -1.06 -12.43
N TRP A 398 -24.66 -1.99 -12.27
CA TRP A 398 -23.28 -1.73 -11.85
C TRP A 398 -22.35 -1.88 -13.05
N ILE A 399 -21.44 -0.92 -13.24
CA ILE A 399 -20.56 -0.89 -14.42
C ILE A 399 -19.42 -1.90 -14.27
N CYS A 400 -18.88 -2.06 -13.06
CA CYS A 400 -17.85 -3.03 -12.72
C CYS A 400 -16.63 -2.98 -13.65
N THR A 401 -16.12 -1.76 -13.91
CA THR A 401 -14.96 -1.51 -14.76
C THR A 401 -13.73 -2.31 -14.32
N ASP A 402 -13.58 -2.48 -13.00
CA ASP A 402 -12.54 -3.27 -12.34
C ASP A 402 -12.55 -4.76 -12.72
N ARG A 403 -13.68 -5.27 -13.25
CA ARG A 403 -13.85 -6.65 -13.74
C ARG A 403 -13.75 -6.80 -15.25
N VAL A 404 -13.71 -5.70 -16.01
CA VAL A 404 -13.53 -5.77 -17.47
C VAL A 404 -12.20 -6.47 -17.73
N GLN A 405 -12.22 -7.60 -18.44
CA GLN A 405 -11.09 -8.54 -18.47
C GLN A 405 -9.76 -7.88 -18.80
N GLY A 406 -9.72 -7.04 -19.85
CA GLY A 406 -8.50 -6.33 -20.24
C GLY A 406 -7.99 -5.41 -19.14
N ILE A 407 -8.86 -4.54 -18.59
CA ILE A 407 -8.53 -3.64 -17.48
C ILE A 407 -8.06 -4.42 -16.25
N ALA A 408 -8.78 -5.46 -15.84
CA ALA A 408 -8.45 -6.28 -14.69
C ALA A 408 -7.08 -6.97 -14.84
N ASN A 409 -6.78 -7.50 -16.03
CA ASN A 409 -5.50 -8.13 -16.32
C ASN A 409 -4.36 -7.12 -16.48
N MET A 410 -4.68 -5.90 -16.91
CA MET A 410 -3.71 -4.81 -17.03
C MET A 410 -3.16 -4.34 -15.69
N VAL A 411 -3.79 -4.69 -14.56
CA VAL A 411 -3.22 -4.47 -13.22
C VAL A 411 -1.99 -5.35 -13.00
N GLY A 412 -2.08 -6.65 -13.29
CA GLY A 412 -0.92 -7.55 -13.26
C GLY A 412 0.16 -7.12 -14.26
N TRP A 413 -0.25 -6.68 -15.46
CA TRP A 413 0.65 -6.09 -16.46
C TRP A 413 1.39 -4.86 -15.90
N HIS A 414 0.66 -3.94 -15.24
CA HIS A 414 1.22 -2.72 -14.66
C HIS A 414 2.29 -3.05 -13.63
N ASN A 415 1.97 -3.97 -12.72
CA ASN A 415 2.89 -4.44 -11.69
C ASN A 415 4.15 -5.08 -12.30
N ALA A 416 4.01 -5.87 -13.37
CA ALA A 416 5.14 -6.47 -14.07
C ALA A 416 6.03 -5.43 -14.78
N ALA A 417 5.42 -4.34 -15.26
CA ALA A 417 6.08 -3.23 -15.95
C ALA A 417 6.66 -2.16 -15.01
N ALA A 418 6.45 -2.28 -13.69
CA ALA A 418 6.83 -1.27 -12.71
C ALA A 418 8.30 -0.82 -12.83
N GLY A 419 8.53 0.49 -12.72
CA GLY A 419 9.85 1.12 -12.81
C GLY A 419 10.48 1.15 -14.20
N GLN A 420 9.82 0.62 -15.25
CA GLN A 420 10.33 0.71 -16.62
C GLN A 420 9.89 2.02 -17.30
N ALA A 421 10.75 2.61 -18.13
CA ALA A 421 10.38 3.75 -18.96
C ALA A 421 9.52 3.33 -20.16
N VAL A 422 8.73 4.26 -20.71
CA VAL A 422 8.11 4.10 -22.02
C VAL A 422 9.19 4.17 -23.10
N THR A 423 9.29 3.12 -23.91
CA THR A 423 10.27 2.96 -24.99
C THR A 423 9.59 2.43 -26.26
N ASP A 424 10.33 2.37 -27.37
CA ASP A 424 9.85 1.84 -28.66
C ASP A 424 8.50 2.41 -29.13
N TRP A 425 8.26 3.70 -28.86
CA TRP A 425 7.00 4.35 -29.19
C TRP A 425 6.76 4.35 -30.70
N TRP A 426 5.59 3.87 -31.10
CA TRP A 426 5.05 3.94 -32.43
C TRP A 426 3.65 4.58 -32.40
N ASP A 427 3.35 5.38 -33.42
CA ASP A 427 2.01 5.90 -33.69
C ASP A 427 1.80 6.03 -35.20
N ASN A 428 0.54 6.11 -35.62
CA ASN A 428 0.17 6.40 -37.02
C ASN A 428 -0.22 7.88 -37.24
N GLY A 429 0.10 8.78 -36.29
CA GLY A 429 -0.36 10.16 -36.29
C GLY A 429 -1.85 10.35 -35.94
N GLY A 430 -2.59 9.28 -35.64
CA GLY A 430 -4.04 9.30 -35.46
C GLY A 430 -4.53 8.34 -34.39
N ASP A 431 -5.23 7.30 -34.81
CA ASP A 431 -6.04 6.44 -33.93
C ASP A 431 -5.31 5.25 -33.31
N ALA A 432 -4.02 5.04 -33.60
CA ALA A 432 -3.29 3.89 -33.09
C ALA A 432 -1.91 4.25 -32.56
N ILE A 433 -1.58 3.67 -31.41
CA ILE A 433 -0.29 3.79 -30.74
C ILE A 433 0.19 2.41 -30.26
N ALA A 434 1.49 2.26 -30.13
CA ALA A 434 2.11 1.10 -29.48
C ALA A 434 3.40 1.54 -28.77
N PHE A 435 3.73 0.90 -27.66
CA PHE A 435 4.98 1.17 -26.95
C PHE A 435 5.36 0.01 -26.04
N SER A 436 6.63 -0.04 -25.66
CA SER A 436 7.18 -0.96 -24.67
C SER A 436 7.38 -0.26 -23.32
N ARG A 437 7.38 -1.05 -22.26
CA ARG A 437 7.85 -0.67 -20.93
C ARG A 437 9.14 -1.41 -20.67
N GLY A 438 10.22 -0.85 -21.21
CA GLY A 438 11.53 -1.52 -21.30
C GLY A 438 11.40 -2.90 -21.94
N GLY A 439 12.13 -3.88 -21.41
CA GLY A 439 12.05 -5.28 -21.88
C GLY A 439 11.02 -6.15 -21.17
N ARG A 440 10.09 -5.55 -20.42
CA ARG A 440 9.17 -6.31 -19.53
C ARG A 440 7.77 -6.46 -20.08
N ALA A 441 7.28 -5.43 -20.76
CA ALA A 441 5.90 -5.39 -21.22
C ALA A 441 5.77 -4.54 -22.49
N TRP A 442 4.73 -4.82 -23.28
CA TRP A 442 4.40 -4.13 -24.52
C TRP A 442 2.90 -4.03 -24.70
N ILE A 443 2.42 -2.94 -25.28
CA ILE A 443 1.00 -2.73 -25.60
C ILE A 443 0.84 -2.02 -26.94
N ALA A 444 -0.24 -2.33 -27.64
CA ALA A 444 -0.77 -1.52 -28.73
C ALA A 444 -2.28 -1.25 -28.54
N LEU A 445 -2.71 -0.03 -28.85
CA LEU A 445 -4.10 0.41 -28.77
C LEU A 445 -4.54 0.94 -30.13
N ASN A 446 -5.78 0.65 -30.53
CA ASN A 446 -6.38 1.12 -31.76
C ASN A 446 -7.80 1.62 -31.51
N LYS A 447 -7.99 2.94 -31.42
CA LYS A 447 -9.33 3.54 -31.32
C LYS A 447 -10.04 3.69 -32.67
N GLY A 448 -9.39 3.28 -33.76
CA GLY A 448 -9.89 3.45 -35.13
C GLY A 448 -10.98 2.45 -35.49
N GLY A 449 -11.73 2.75 -36.55
CA GLY A 449 -12.85 1.92 -37.02
C GLY A 449 -12.44 0.68 -37.86
N SER A 450 -11.17 0.34 -37.94
CA SER A 450 -10.67 -0.81 -38.71
C SER A 450 -9.48 -1.45 -38.01
N ALA A 451 -9.32 -2.76 -38.17
CA ALA A 451 -8.18 -3.49 -37.61
C ALA A 451 -6.85 -3.01 -38.22
N LEU A 452 -5.82 -2.98 -37.38
CA LEU A 452 -4.45 -2.62 -37.75
C LEU A 452 -3.56 -3.86 -37.65
N THR A 453 -2.97 -4.31 -38.76
CA THR A 453 -1.95 -5.36 -38.75
C THR A 453 -0.59 -4.77 -39.09
N ARG A 454 0.40 -4.96 -38.21
CA ARG A 454 1.75 -4.43 -38.39
C ARG A 454 2.79 -5.24 -37.61
N THR A 455 4.03 -5.22 -38.10
CA THR A 455 5.21 -5.65 -37.34
C THR A 455 5.72 -4.52 -36.45
N PHE A 456 5.73 -4.75 -35.14
CA PHE A 456 6.17 -3.81 -34.12
C PHE A 456 7.49 -4.26 -33.49
N THR A 457 8.35 -3.30 -33.13
CA THR A 457 9.42 -3.54 -32.16
C THR A 457 8.77 -3.60 -30.77
N THR A 458 8.90 -4.72 -30.08
CA THR A 458 8.19 -4.92 -28.80
C THR A 458 9.06 -4.65 -27.59
N GLY A 459 10.40 -4.70 -27.75
CA GLY A 459 11.35 -4.67 -26.64
C GLY A 459 11.41 -5.97 -25.82
N LEU A 460 10.46 -6.89 -26.03
CA LEU A 460 10.39 -8.17 -25.34
C LEU A 460 11.41 -9.18 -25.89
N ALA A 461 11.84 -10.11 -25.04
CA ALA A 461 12.67 -11.23 -25.46
C ALA A 461 11.90 -12.16 -26.42
N PRO A 462 12.59 -12.93 -27.29
CA PRO A 462 11.94 -13.89 -28.17
C PRO A 462 11.13 -14.92 -27.37
N GLY A 463 9.90 -15.19 -27.79
CA GLY A 463 8.99 -16.08 -27.06
C GLY A 463 7.53 -15.92 -27.45
N ALA A 464 6.69 -16.81 -26.92
CA ALA A 464 5.23 -16.71 -27.05
C ALA A 464 4.65 -16.03 -25.81
N TYR A 465 3.86 -14.99 -26.02
CA TYR A 465 3.26 -14.18 -24.96
C TYR A 465 1.74 -14.25 -25.04
N CYS A 466 1.09 -14.25 -23.88
CA CYS A 466 -0.37 -14.17 -23.80
C CYS A 466 -0.82 -12.75 -24.13
N ASP A 467 -1.86 -12.60 -24.94
CA ASP A 467 -2.59 -11.35 -25.04
C ASP A 467 -3.53 -11.22 -23.84
N VAL A 468 -3.13 -10.39 -22.89
CA VAL A 468 -3.83 -10.30 -21.60
C VAL A 468 -5.08 -9.44 -21.65
N ILE A 469 -5.31 -8.73 -22.77
CA ILE A 469 -6.60 -8.08 -23.04
C ILE A 469 -7.69 -9.14 -23.25
N HIS A 470 -7.34 -10.21 -23.97
CA HIS A 470 -8.28 -11.22 -24.45
C HIS A 470 -8.22 -12.55 -23.69
N SER A 471 -7.28 -12.72 -22.77
CA SER A 471 -7.19 -13.92 -21.95
C SER A 471 -6.62 -13.63 -20.56
N THR A 472 -7.07 -14.39 -19.57
CA THR A 472 -6.41 -14.43 -18.25
C THR A 472 -5.41 -15.58 -18.28
N PRO A 473 -4.09 -15.32 -18.15
CA PRO A 473 -3.11 -16.38 -17.96
C PRO A 473 -3.45 -17.20 -16.71
N ASP A 474 -3.24 -18.52 -16.76
CA ASP A 474 -3.34 -19.34 -15.56
C ASP A 474 -2.16 -19.10 -14.59
N ALA A 475 -2.17 -19.79 -13.45
CA ALA A 475 -1.15 -19.63 -12.42
C ALA A 475 0.26 -20.00 -12.90
N ASP A 476 0.38 -20.85 -13.94
CA ASP A 476 1.65 -21.25 -14.55
C ASP A 476 2.04 -20.33 -15.72
N GLY A 477 1.24 -19.28 -15.99
CA GLY A 477 1.45 -18.33 -17.07
C GLY A 477 1.01 -18.83 -18.45
N ALA A 478 0.32 -19.97 -18.53
CA ALA A 478 -0.18 -20.48 -19.80
C ALA A 478 -1.40 -19.68 -20.24
N CYS A 479 -1.45 -19.36 -21.54
CA CYS A 479 -2.51 -18.58 -22.14
C CYS A 479 -3.58 -19.50 -22.72
N GLY A 480 -4.82 -19.38 -22.22
CA GLY A 480 -5.97 -20.07 -22.80
C GLY A 480 -6.54 -19.39 -24.07
N GLY A 481 -6.09 -18.18 -24.37
CA GLY A 481 -6.57 -17.35 -25.48
C GLY A 481 -5.49 -17.01 -26.51
N PRO A 482 -5.64 -15.90 -27.24
CA PRO A 482 -4.70 -15.49 -28.28
C PRO A 482 -3.29 -15.31 -27.74
N THR A 483 -2.29 -15.73 -28.52
CA THR A 483 -0.87 -15.53 -28.20
C THR A 483 -0.17 -14.78 -29.32
N VAL A 484 0.86 -14.02 -28.95
CA VAL A 484 1.73 -13.30 -29.87
C VAL A 484 3.13 -13.88 -29.76
N THR A 485 3.73 -14.23 -30.90
CA THR A 485 5.12 -14.68 -30.95
C THR A 485 6.02 -13.49 -31.25
N VAL A 486 6.96 -13.22 -30.35
CA VAL A 486 8.07 -12.30 -30.55
C VAL A 486 9.25 -13.08 -31.13
N ASP A 487 9.76 -12.65 -32.27
CA ASP A 487 10.84 -13.33 -32.97
C ASP A 487 12.23 -13.02 -32.37
N SER A 488 13.28 -13.62 -32.93
CA SER A 488 14.66 -13.45 -32.47
C SER A 488 15.20 -12.01 -32.58
N SER A 489 14.52 -11.13 -33.32
CA SER A 489 14.86 -9.71 -33.45
C SER A 489 14.12 -8.81 -32.46
N GLY A 490 13.27 -9.39 -31.58
CA GLY A 490 12.47 -8.63 -30.64
C GLY A 490 11.27 -7.93 -31.31
N THR A 491 10.79 -8.45 -32.44
CA THR A 491 9.63 -7.91 -33.15
C THR A 491 8.48 -8.91 -33.20
N ALA A 492 7.26 -8.40 -33.37
CA ALA A 492 6.07 -9.22 -33.51
C ALA A 492 5.10 -8.60 -34.52
N THR A 493 4.53 -9.43 -35.40
CA THR A 493 3.41 -9.02 -36.25
C THR A 493 2.12 -9.22 -35.48
N VAL A 494 1.44 -8.11 -35.17
CA VAL A 494 0.23 -8.08 -34.34
C VAL A 494 -0.90 -7.45 -35.14
N THR A 495 -2.09 -8.04 -35.02
CA THR A 495 -3.35 -7.44 -35.48
C THR A 495 -4.09 -6.89 -34.26
N VAL A 496 -4.24 -5.57 -34.19
CA VAL A 496 -5.04 -4.90 -33.16
C VAL A 496 -6.43 -4.60 -33.76
N PRO A 497 -7.52 -5.20 -33.23
CA PRO A 497 -8.86 -4.95 -33.75
C PRO A 497 -9.30 -3.49 -33.66
N ALA A 498 -10.43 -3.16 -34.30
CA ALA A 498 -11.01 -1.83 -34.24
C ALA A 498 -11.59 -1.55 -32.84
N GLY A 499 -11.21 -0.42 -32.23
CA GLY A 499 -11.67 -0.05 -30.89
C GLY A 499 -11.16 -0.97 -29.79
N ASP A 500 -9.94 -1.48 -29.92
CA ASP A 500 -9.40 -2.56 -29.09
C ASP A 500 -7.88 -2.43 -28.85
N ALA A 501 -7.34 -3.30 -27.98
CA ALA A 501 -5.93 -3.34 -27.61
C ALA A 501 -5.36 -4.76 -27.65
N VAL A 502 -4.02 -4.84 -27.68
CA VAL A 502 -3.27 -6.08 -27.45
C VAL A 502 -2.15 -5.75 -26.49
N ALA A 503 -2.04 -6.50 -25.39
CA ALA A 503 -1.05 -6.25 -24.36
C ALA A 503 -0.33 -7.55 -23.97
N LEU A 504 1.00 -7.47 -23.89
CA LEU A 504 1.91 -8.57 -23.63
C LEU A 504 2.82 -8.21 -22.46
N TYR A 505 3.11 -9.14 -21.56
CA TYR A 505 4.19 -8.98 -20.59
C TYR A 505 4.84 -10.31 -20.29
N GLY A 506 6.12 -10.27 -19.95
CA GLY A 506 6.84 -11.47 -19.48
C GLY A 506 6.52 -11.72 -18.02
N THR A 507 6.18 -12.97 -17.67
CA THR A 507 5.98 -13.42 -16.27
C THR A 507 7.30 -13.59 -15.49
N GLY A 508 8.41 -13.04 -15.99
CA GLY A 508 9.71 -13.16 -15.33
C GLY A 508 10.43 -14.49 -15.51
N THR A 509 10.06 -15.33 -16.49
CA THR A 509 10.85 -16.51 -16.86
C THR A 509 10.98 -16.67 -18.37
N SER A 510 12.13 -16.27 -18.93
CA SER A 510 12.53 -16.75 -20.26
C SER A 510 13.25 -18.09 -20.09
N SER A 511 12.50 -19.19 -20.19
CA SER A 511 13.02 -20.48 -20.66
C SER A 511 11.93 -21.20 -21.48
N PRO A 512 12.26 -21.93 -22.56
CA PRO A 512 11.29 -22.40 -23.55
C PRO A 512 10.42 -23.58 -23.07
N PRO A 513 9.28 -23.87 -23.75
CA PRO A 513 8.24 -24.80 -23.28
C PRO A 513 8.51 -26.26 -23.72
N PRO A 514 7.65 -27.24 -23.36
CA PRO A 514 7.77 -28.13 -22.21
C PRO A 514 8.20 -29.56 -22.62
N THR A 515 8.93 -30.26 -21.74
CA THR A 515 8.87 -31.73 -21.71
C THR A 515 8.52 -32.19 -20.32
N THR A 516 7.71 -33.24 -20.28
CA THR A 516 6.90 -33.77 -19.17
C THR A 516 7.57 -33.86 -17.79
N PRO A 517 6.79 -33.73 -16.71
CA PRO A 517 7.29 -33.52 -15.35
C PRO A 517 7.86 -34.80 -14.74
N PRO A 518 8.85 -34.67 -13.84
CA PRO A 518 8.76 -35.41 -12.60
C PRO A 518 8.94 -34.53 -11.36
N THR A 519 7.99 -34.72 -10.46
CA THR A 519 8.03 -34.50 -9.02
C THR A 519 9.39 -34.83 -8.38
N THR A 520 10.22 -33.82 -8.10
CA THR A 520 11.07 -33.60 -6.89
C THR A 520 12.06 -32.45 -7.16
N PRO A 521 12.47 -31.66 -6.15
CA PRO A 521 13.47 -30.60 -6.34
C PRO A 521 14.81 -31.22 -6.80
N PRO A 522 15.48 -30.69 -7.84
CA PRO A 522 16.77 -31.21 -8.23
C PRO A 522 17.81 -30.84 -7.19
N THR A 523 18.45 -31.86 -6.60
CA THR A 523 19.56 -31.78 -5.66
C THR A 523 20.91 -31.59 -6.36
N THR A 524 20.94 -30.98 -7.56
CA THR A 524 22.18 -30.85 -8.33
C THR A 524 22.26 -29.47 -9.01
N PRO A 525 23.29 -28.66 -8.70
CA PRO A 525 23.48 -27.35 -9.32
C PRO A 525 23.76 -27.46 -10.83
N PRO A 526 23.46 -26.40 -11.62
CA PRO A 526 23.77 -26.33 -13.05
C PRO A 526 25.23 -26.70 -13.38
N ALA A 527 25.46 -27.31 -14.54
CA ALA A 527 26.80 -27.71 -14.98
C ALA A 527 27.79 -26.53 -14.97
N GLY A 528 28.89 -26.67 -14.22
CA GLY A 528 29.90 -25.62 -14.04
C GLY A 528 29.69 -24.72 -12.81
N THR A 529 28.64 -24.96 -12.02
CA THR A 529 28.39 -24.28 -10.74
C THR A 529 28.39 -25.26 -9.57
N VAL A 530 28.55 -24.72 -8.36
CA VAL A 530 28.48 -25.43 -7.10
C VAL A 530 27.61 -24.63 -6.13
N THR A 531 26.77 -25.32 -5.37
CA THR A 531 25.89 -24.69 -4.39
C THR A 531 26.69 -24.31 -3.15
N GLU A 532 26.75 -23.02 -2.84
CA GLU A 532 27.22 -22.52 -1.56
C GLU A 532 26.03 -22.18 -0.67
N THR A 533 26.03 -22.71 0.55
CA THR A 533 25.02 -22.36 1.57
C THR A 533 25.59 -21.29 2.48
N PHE A 534 24.97 -20.12 2.50
CA PHE A 534 25.32 -19.02 3.39
C PHE A 534 24.42 -19.11 4.62
N GLN A 535 25.03 -19.22 5.79
CA GLN A 535 24.35 -19.20 7.08
C GLN A 535 24.84 -17.99 7.85
N GLU A 536 23.92 -17.17 8.34
CA GLU A 536 24.22 -15.90 8.98
C GLU A 536 23.48 -15.80 10.30
N THR A 537 24.19 -15.48 11.38
CA THR A 537 23.56 -15.23 12.69
C THR A 537 23.46 -13.73 12.93
N ALA A 538 22.26 -13.17 12.76
CA ALA A 538 22.02 -11.73 12.82
C ALA A 538 20.80 -11.39 13.68
N ASN A 539 21.00 -10.51 14.66
CA ASN A 539 19.93 -9.88 15.42
C ASN A 539 19.59 -8.52 14.79
N VAL A 540 18.73 -8.53 13.78
CA VAL A 540 18.25 -7.29 13.13
C VAL A 540 17.01 -6.75 13.84
N PRO A 541 16.76 -5.41 13.81
CA PRO A 541 15.55 -4.83 14.38
C PRO A 541 14.27 -5.51 13.88
N ALA A 542 13.26 -5.60 14.74
CA ALA A 542 12.00 -6.26 14.41
C ALA A 542 11.37 -5.71 13.12
N GLY A 543 11.06 -6.59 12.18
CA GLY A 543 10.50 -6.23 10.87
C GLY A 543 11.53 -6.06 9.75
N GLN A 544 12.84 -6.09 10.05
CA GLN A 544 13.88 -6.13 9.01
C GLN A 544 14.17 -7.58 8.55
N LYS A 545 14.66 -7.72 7.31
CA LYS A 545 15.16 -9.00 6.77
C LYS A 545 16.63 -8.89 6.39
N VAL A 546 17.35 -10.00 6.47
CA VAL A 546 18.75 -10.12 6.04
C VAL A 546 18.84 -10.56 4.59
N TYR A 547 19.76 -9.98 3.84
CA TYR A 547 20.05 -10.28 2.45
C TYR A 547 21.57 -10.43 2.26
N LEU A 548 21.97 -11.20 1.26
CA LEU A 548 23.35 -11.43 0.83
C LEU A 548 23.60 -10.72 -0.50
N VAL A 549 24.68 -9.95 -0.58
CA VAL A 549 25.11 -9.27 -1.80
C VAL A 549 26.62 -9.48 -1.99
N GLY A 550 27.10 -9.60 -3.22
CA GLY A 550 28.52 -9.88 -3.45
C GLY A 550 28.99 -9.66 -4.88
N SER A 551 30.25 -9.97 -5.13
CA SER A 551 30.95 -9.68 -6.38
C SER A 551 30.51 -10.55 -7.56
N SER A 552 29.95 -11.74 -7.29
CA SER A 552 29.39 -12.61 -8.32
C SER A 552 28.05 -12.07 -8.82
N THR A 553 27.73 -12.30 -10.10
CA THR A 553 26.42 -11.94 -10.68
C THR A 553 25.27 -12.65 -9.96
N ALA A 554 25.48 -13.88 -9.51
CA ALA A 554 24.51 -14.64 -8.71
C ALA A 554 24.31 -14.06 -7.29
N LEU A 555 25.26 -13.24 -6.81
CA LEU A 555 25.14 -12.47 -5.57
C LEU A 555 24.77 -11.01 -5.83
N GLY A 556 24.32 -10.68 -7.04
CA GLY A 556 23.84 -9.34 -7.39
C GLY A 556 24.92 -8.33 -7.80
N ALA A 557 26.21 -8.72 -7.92
CA ALA A 557 27.32 -7.86 -8.34
C ALA A 557 27.36 -6.51 -7.58
N TRP A 558 27.30 -6.58 -6.24
CA TRP A 558 27.24 -5.43 -5.32
C TRP A 558 26.01 -4.53 -5.43
N ASN A 559 25.03 -4.86 -6.27
CA ASN A 559 23.76 -4.15 -6.34
C ASN A 559 22.80 -4.64 -5.25
N THR A 560 22.54 -3.82 -4.26
CA THR A 560 21.64 -4.13 -3.12
C THR A 560 20.20 -4.40 -3.56
N GLY A 561 19.76 -3.86 -4.70
CA GLY A 561 18.45 -4.16 -5.31
C GLY A 561 18.35 -5.57 -5.90
N LYS A 562 19.48 -6.26 -6.08
CA LYS A 562 19.59 -7.65 -6.54
C LYS A 562 20.13 -8.60 -5.45
N ALA A 563 20.21 -8.14 -4.21
CA ALA A 563 20.69 -8.94 -3.09
C ALA A 563 19.76 -10.15 -2.85
N VAL A 564 20.35 -11.31 -2.60
CA VAL A 564 19.66 -12.57 -2.35
C VAL A 564 19.00 -12.52 -0.96
N PRO A 565 17.68 -12.69 -0.82
CA PRO A 565 17.05 -12.75 0.50
C PRO A 565 17.47 -14.02 1.24
N LEU A 566 17.72 -13.90 2.55
CA LEU A 566 17.90 -15.08 3.42
C LEU A 566 16.59 -15.41 4.13
N ASP A 567 16.35 -16.71 4.30
CA ASP A 567 15.23 -17.23 5.08
C ASP A 567 15.63 -17.42 6.55
N SER A 568 14.70 -17.16 7.46
CA SER A 568 14.88 -17.43 8.89
C SER A 568 13.59 -17.95 9.51
N THR A 569 13.71 -18.90 10.43
CA THR A 569 12.58 -19.48 11.17
C THR A 569 12.45 -18.95 12.59
N ASP A 570 13.48 -18.27 13.11
CA ASP A 570 13.55 -17.75 14.48
C ASP A 570 13.94 -16.27 14.55
N GLY A 571 14.16 -15.61 13.41
CA GLY A 571 14.56 -14.21 13.29
C GLY A 571 16.01 -13.93 13.70
N THR A 572 16.80 -14.97 13.98
CA THR A 572 18.19 -14.86 14.46
C THR A 572 19.17 -15.61 13.56
N HIS A 573 18.79 -16.80 13.07
CA HIS A 573 19.59 -17.60 12.16
C HIS A 573 18.99 -17.52 10.76
N TRP A 574 19.80 -17.10 9.80
CA TRP A 574 19.41 -16.78 8.44
C TRP A 574 20.16 -17.70 7.48
N SER A 575 19.52 -18.17 6.41
CA SER A 575 20.13 -19.08 5.45
C SER A 575 19.69 -18.81 4.02
N ALA A 576 20.61 -18.95 3.07
CA ALA A 576 20.30 -19.02 1.64
C ALA A 576 21.29 -19.96 0.94
N ALA A 577 20.81 -20.70 -0.06
CA ALA A 577 21.67 -21.49 -0.95
C ALA A 577 21.78 -20.77 -2.30
N VAL A 578 23.01 -20.58 -2.79
CA VAL A 578 23.27 -19.90 -4.06
C VAL A 578 24.23 -20.73 -4.90
N ASP A 579 23.85 -20.99 -6.15
CA ASP A 579 24.72 -21.65 -7.11
C ASP A 579 25.74 -20.65 -7.67
N LEU A 580 27.02 -20.88 -7.39
CA LEU A 580 28.13 -20.03 -7.80
C LEU A 580 29.07 -20.77 -8.77
N PRO A 581 29.76 -20.08 -9.70
CA PRO A 581 30.73 -20.74 -10.58
C PRO A 581 31.78 -21.52 -9.79
N ALA A 582 31.99 -22.79 -10.12
CA ALA A 582 32.92 -23.66 -9.38
C ALA A 582 34.39 -23.21 -9.56
N GLY A 583 35.20 -23.33 -8.52
CA GLY A 583 36.62 -22.99 -8.55
C GLY A 583 36.95 -21.49 -8.65
N THR A 584 36.05 -20.61 -8.21
CA THR A 584 36.22 -19.15 -8.30
C THR A 584 36.21 -18.48 -6.93
N SER A 585 37.06 -17.46 -6.75
CA SER A 585 37.03 -16.58 -5.58
C SER A 585 35.97 -15.51 -5.74
N PHE A 586 35.27 -15.18 -4.66
CA PHE A 586 34.26 -14.13 -4.63
C PHE A 586 34.27 -13.41 -3.28
N GLU A 587 33.80 -12.18 -3.30
CA GLU A 587 33.54 -11.39 -2.09
C GLU A 587 32.04 -11.26 -1.89
N TYR A 588 31.61 -11.14 -0.64
CA TYR A 588 30.21 -10.96 -0.29
C TYR A 588 30.04 -10.20 1.02
N LYS A 589 28.81 -9.76 1.27
CA LYS A 589 28.43 -8.98 2.43
C LYS A 589 26.95 -9.16 2.74
N TYR A 590 26.59 -9.10 4.01
CA TYR A 590 25.21 -9.09 4.47
C TYR A 590 24.69 -7.66 4.61
N ILE A 591 23.43 -7.50 4.25
CA ILE A 591 22.68 -6.26 4.44
C ILE A 591 21.34 -6.57 5.11
N SER A 592 20.85 -5.66 5.95
CA SER A 592 19.48 -5.68 6.42
C SER A 592 18.70 -4.61 5.69
N LYS A 593 17.44 -4.89 5.39
CA LYS A 593 16.53 -3.90 4.81
C LYS A 593 15.34 -3.70 5.74
N ASP A 594 14.99 -2.44 5.96
CA ASP A 594 13.70 -2.10 6.55
C ASP A 594 12.58 -2.15 5.50
N ALA A 595 11.35 -1.93 5.95
CA ALA A 595 10.16 -1.97 5.09
C ALA A 595 10.15 -0.87 4.01
N ALA A 596 10.92 0.21 4.20
CA ALA A 596 11.09 1.28 3.22
C ALA A 596 12.22 0.98 2.20
N GLY A 597 12.91 -0.16 2.34
CA GLY A 597 14.02 -0.56 1.49
C GLY A 597 15.34 0.11 1.85
N ASN A 598 15.43 0.82 2.98
CA ASN A 598 16.69 1.39 3.43
C ASN A 598 17.66 0.28 3.81
N VAL A 599 18.87 0.38 3.28
CA VAL A 599 19.89 -0.65 3.43
C VAL A 599 20.80 -0.31 4.61
N THR A 600 20.83 -1.18 5.60
CA THR A 600 21.90 -1.18 6.60
C THR A 600 22.90 -2.27 6.23
N TRP A 601 24.12 -1.87 5.94
CA TRP A 601 25.20 -2.82 5.69
C TRP A 601 25.69 -3.40 7.01
N GLU A 602 26.08 -4.68 7.01
CA GLU A 602 26.83 -5.19 8.15
C GLU A 602 28.10 -4.33 8.36
N PRO A 603 28.49 -4.08 9.63
CA PRO A 603 29.48 -3.05 9.92
C PRO A 603 30.94 -3.45 9.58
N THR A 604 31.18 -4.69 9.16
CA THR A 604 32.50 -5.26 8.86
C THR A 604 32.97 -5.01 7.43
N GLY A 605 34.22 -5.35 7.11
CA GLY A 605 34.70 -5.42 5.72
C GLY A 605 33.98 -6.53 4.94
N ASN A 606 34.14 -6.55 3.61
CA ASN A 606 33.61 -7.63 2.78
C ASN A 606 34.16 -8.98 3.26
N HIS A 607 33.30 -10.00 3.32
CA HIS A 607 33.71 -11.39 3.42
C HIS A 607 34.33 -11.83 2.10
N ALA A 608 35.23 -12.80 2.15
CA ALA A 608 35.87 -13.39 0.97
C ALA A 608 35.90 -14.91 1.09
N ALA A 609 35.49 -15.60 0.04
CA ALA A 609 35.47 -17.05 -0.05
C ALA A 609 35.85 -17.52 -1.46
N ALA A 610 36.04 -18.83 -1.62
CA ALA A 610 36.26 -19.45 -2.91
C ALA A 610 35.44 -20.74 -3.00
N THR A 611 34.77 -20.93 -4.13
CA THR A 611 33.99 -22.15 -4.39
C THR A 611 34.90 -23.34 -4.67
N GLY A 612 34.55 -24.50 -4.11
CA GLY A 612 35.20 -25.77 -4.41
C GLY A 612 34.65 -26.45 -5.66
N THR A 613 34.88 -27.77 -5.77
CA THR A 613 34.22 -28.64 -6.75
C THR A 613 33.00 -29.37 -6.17
N ALA A 614 32.68 -29.13 -4.89
CA ALA A 614 31.57 -29.73 -4.16
C ALA A 614 30.94 -28.68 -3.24
N ALA A 615 29.66 -28.85 -2.91
CA ALA A 615 28.91 -27.89 -2.10
C ALA A 615 29.57 -27.65 -0.74
N SER A 616 29.59 -26.40 -0.30
CA SER A 616 30.08 -26.00 1.02
C SER A 616 29.10 -25.06 1.72
N THR A 617 29.38 -24.83 3.01
CA THR A 617 28.61 -23.92 3.86
C THR A 617 29.54 -22.87 4.44
N LEU A 618 29.15 -21.61 4.30
CA LEU A 618 29.81 -20.45 4.88
C LEU A 618 28.93 -19.98 6.04
N ALA A 619 29.47 -20.04 7.25
CA ALA A 619 28.75 -19.68 8.46
C ALA A 619 29.36 -18.42 9.07
N ASP A 620 28.55 -17.36 9.10
CA ASP A 620 28.91 -15.99 9.42
C ASP A 620 28.05 -15.45 10.58
N GLN A 621 28.47 -14.32 11.14
CA GLN A 621 27.75 -13.65 12.22
C GLN A 621 27.81 -12.13 12.05
N TRP A 622 26.64 -11.49 12.21
CA TRP A 622 26.46 -10.07 11.89
C TRP A 622 27.41 -9.19 12.67
N GLY A 623 28.24 -8.45 11.95
CA GLY A 623 29.23 -7.57 12.55
C GLY A 623 30.48 -8.27 13.09
N ARG A 624 30.72 -9.54 12.72
CA ARG A 624 32.02 -10.21 12.82
C ARG A 624 32.58 -10.46 11.42
N GLN A 625 33.87 -10.20 11.24
CA GLN A 625 34.52 -10.47 9.96
C GLN A 625 34.97 -11.93 9.93
N SER A 626 34.25 -12.78 9.21
CA SER A 626 34.66 -14.15 8.95
C SER A 626 35.67 -14.13 7.81
N SER A 627 36.95 -14.22 8.16
CA SER A 627 37.92 -14.73 7.20
C SER A 627 37.70 -16.24 7.09
N GLY A 628 37.19 -16.68 5.93
CA GLY A 628 37.09 -18.08 5.59
C GLY A 628 38.46 -18.75 5.72
N GLY A 629 38.65 -19.50 6.80
CA GLY A 629 39.90 -20.16 7.11
C GLY A 629 39.92 -20.64 8.56
N SER A 630 40.11 -21.94 8.75
CA SER A 630 40.28 -22.57 10.06
C SER A 630 41.46 -21.95 10.83
N GLY A 631 41.16 -21.06 11.79
CA GLY A 631 42.12 -20.52 12.75
C GLY A 631 42.02 -19.02 12.93
N GLN A 632 41.02 -18.53 13.68
CA GLN A 632 40.96 -17.15 14.18
C GLN A 632 41.16 -17.10 15.70
N ALA A 633 41.67 -15.98 16.21
CA ALA A 633 41.88 -15.71 17.62
C ALA A 633 40.98 -14.55 18.06
N THR A 634 39.97 -14.84 18.89
CA THR A 634 39.04 -13.83 19.41
C THR A 634 39.70 -12.95 20.47
N VAL A 635 39.79 -11.65 20.20
CA VAL A 635 40.20 -10.65 21.20
C VAL A 635 38.97 -10.02 21.82
N VAL A 636 38.79 -10.21 23.13
CA VAL A 636 37.73 -9.54 23.89
C VAL A 636 38.30 -8.30 24.55
N PHE A 637 37.82 -7.12 24.14
CA PHE A 637 38.11 -5.84 24.76
C PHE A 637 37.10 -5.62 25.88
N HIS A 638 37.57 -5.49 27.11
CA HIS A 638 36.79 -5.07 28.27
C HIS A 638 37.31 -3.72 28.76
N GLU A 639 36.42 -2.75 28.91
CA GLU A 639 36.76 -1.39 29.33
C GLU A 639 35.82 -0.92 30.44
N THR A 640 36.38 -0.48 31.57
CA THR A 640 35.59 0.04 32.70
C THR A 640 35.58 1.57 32.71
N ARG A 641 34.46 2.15 32.28
CA ARG A 641 34.18 3.59 32.27
C ARG A 641 32.69 3.88 32.37
N THR A 642 32.28 4.71 33.32
CA THR A 642 30.91 5.27 33.31
C THR A 642 30.76 6.31 32.20
N ALA A 643 29.96 6.00 31.17
CA ALA A 643 29.74 6.90 30.03
C ALA A 643 28.55 7.86 30.27
N PRO A 644 28.67 9.16 29.95
CA PRO A 644 27.57 10.12 30.03
C PRO A 644 26.32 9.67 29.26
N THR A 645 25.13 10.06 29.72
CA THR A 645 23.87 9.74 29.03
C THR A 645 23.90 10.21 27.57
N GLY A 646 23.54 9.32 26.64
CA GLY A 646 23.58 9.60 25.20
C GLY A 646 24.93 9.38 24.51
N GLN A 647 25.96 8.89 25.22
CA GLN A 647 27.25 8.52 24.63
C GLN A 647 27.55 7.02 24.80
N SER A 648 28.34 6.45 23.90
CA SER A 648 28.76 5.04 23.95
C SER A 648 30.26 4.89 23.74
N VAL A 649 30.85 3.82 24.30
CA VAL A 649 32.28 3.50 24.17
C VAL A 649 32.52 2.64 22.93
N PHE A 650 33.61 2.94 22.21
CA PHE A 650 34.07 2.20 21.03
C PHE A 650 35.57 1.92 21.16
N VAL A 651 36.07 0.92 20.42
CA VAL A 651 37.51 0.65 20.25
C VAL A 651 37.93 0.86 18.80
N VAL A 652 39.08 1.48 18.60
CA VAL A 652 39.68 1.79 17.30
C VAL A 652 41.19 1.52 17.37
N GLY A 653 41.82 1.10 16.29
CA GLY A 653 43.21 0.65 16.31
C GLY A 653 43.87 0.54 14.94
N SER A 654 45.12 0.08 14.94
CA SER A 654 46.04 0.16 13.80
C SER A 654 45.77 -0.83 12.67
N ILE A 655 44.94 -1.84 12.90
CA ILE A 655 44.64 -2.89 11.92
C ILE A 655 43.24 -2.71 11.33
N PRO A 656 42.97 -3.23 10.12
CA PRO A 656 41.66 -3.08 9.48
C PRO A 656 40.48 -3.56 10.33
N ALA A 657 40.66 -4.67 11.06
CA ALA A 657 39.65 -5.21 11.97
C ALA A 657 39.35 -4.29 13.18
N LEU A 658 40.21 -3.32 13.45
CA LEU A 658 40.00 -2.25 14.43
C LEU A 658 39.87 -0.88 13.73
N ALA A 659 39.39 -0.88 12.49
CA ALA A 659 39.08 0.31 11.71
C ALA A 659 40.26 1.21 11.30
N GLY A 660 41.52 0.77 11.43
CA GLY A 660 42.68 1.49 10.89
C GLY A 660 42.79 2.95 11.34
N TRP A 661 42.48 3.22 12.62
CA TRP A 661 42.41 4.54 13.24
C TRP A 661 41.27 5.46 12.77
N ASP A 662 40.27 4.98 12.03
CA ASP A 662 39.09 5.74 11.64
C ASP A 662 37.96 5.68 12.69
N PRO A 663 37.64 6.79 13.39
CA PRO A 663 36.58 6.81 14.40
C PRO A 663 35.17 6.60 13.85
N ARG A 664 34.97 6.80 12.55
CA ARG A 664 33.66 6.59 11.90
C ARG A 664 33.32 5.10 11.83
N SER A 665 34.35 4.26 11.72
CA SER A 665 34.26 2.80 11.62
C SER A 665 34.69 2.07 12.90
N ALA A 666 34.94 2.80 14.00
CA ALA A 666 35.33 2.22 15.29
C ALA A 666 34.32 1.17 15.78
N VAL A 667 34.82 0.12 16.42
CA VAL A 667 34.02 -1.02 16.88
C VAL A 667 33.23 -0.64 18.13
N PRO A 668 31.89 -0.73 18.13
CA PRO A 668 31.08 -0.41 19.30
C PRO A 668 31.25 -1.44 20.42
N LEU A 669 31.40 -0.97 21.66
CA LEU A 669 31.29 -1.82 22.84
C LEU A 669 29.86 -1.79 23.37
N THR A 670 29.42 -2.92 23.94
CA THR A 670 28.12 -3.05 24.60
C THR A 670 28.29 -3.00 26.12
N SER A 671 27.27 -2.48 26.82
CA SER A 671 27.23 -2.41 28.29
C SER A 671 25.79 -2.47 28.79
N SER A 672 25.55 -3.21 29.88
CA SER A 672 24.25 -3.29 30.55
C SER A 672 24.10 -2.30 31.70
N ASP A 673 25.21 -1.78 32.23
CA ASP A 673 25.27 -0.90 33.41
C ASP A 673 25.88 0.48 33.12
N ARG A 674 26.18 0.75 31.84
CA ARG A 674 26.88 1.94 31.32
C ARG A 674 28.28 2.18 31.90
N THR A 675 28.85 1.19 32.59
CA THR A 675 30.14 1.28 33.28
C THR A 675 31.11 0.21 32.81
N ASN A 676 30.68 -1.03 32.63
CA ASN A 676 31.49 -2.12 32.12
C ASN A 676 31.12 -2.37 30.66
N TRP A 677 32.08 -2.14 29.77
CA TRP A 677 31.92 -2.19 28.32
C TRP A 677 32.68 -3.38 27.77
N SER A 678 32.12 -4.07 26.78
CA SER A 678 32.82 -5.17 26.12
C SER A 678 32.55 -5.26 24.63
N ALA A 679 33.55 -5.71 23.87
CA ALA A 679 33.42 -6.11 22.47
C ALA A 679 34.36 -7.28 22.19
N ALA A 680 33.92 -8.25 21.39
CA ALA A 680 34.77 -9.34 20.90
C ALA A 680 35.07 -9.10 19.43
N VAL A 681 36.34 -9.11 19.05
CA VAL A 681 36.82 -8.92 17.68
C VAL A 681 37.68 -10.12 17.31
N ASP A 682 37.32 -10.81 16.25
CA ASP A 682 38.12 -11.92 15.75
C ASP A 682 39.27 -11.40 14.89
N LEU A 683 40.50 -11.77 15.26
CA LEU A 683 41.73 -11.32 14.62
C LEU A 683 42.51 -12.52 14.10
N PRO A 684 43.36 -12.35 13.06
CA PRO A 684 44.28 -13.41 12.67
C PRO A 684 45.19 -13.80 13.85
N PRO A 685 45.44 -15.09 14.12
CA PRO A 685 46.26 -15.52 15.24
C PRO A 685 47.66 -14.91 15.21
N ASN A 686 48.21 -14.60 16.38
CA ASN A 686 49.54 -13.99 16.55
C ASN A 686 49.73 -12.63 15.86
N THR A 687 48.66 -11.85 15.66
CA THR A 687 48.72 -10.49 15.10
C THR A 687 48.96 -9.48 16.23
N SER A 688 50.01 -8.66 16.11
CA SER A 688 50.23 -7.50 16.99
C SER A 688 49.52 -6.26 16.45
N PHE A 689 48.94 -5.46 17.33
CA PHE A 689 48.20 -4.25 16.98
C PHE A 689 48.25 -3.19 18.08
N GLU A 690 47.99 -1.95 17.67
CA GLU A 690 47.75 -0.83 18.58
C GLU A 690 46.26 -0.48 18.62
N TYR A 691 45.77 0.06 19.73
CA TYR A 691 44.38 0.48 19.88
C TYR A 691 44.19 1.59 20.91
N LYS A 692 43.01 2.23 20.85
CA LYS A 692 42.46 3.15 21.84
C LYS A 692 40.96 2.99 21.99
N TYR A 693 40.45 3.37 23.15
CA TYR A 693 39.03 3.60 23.35
C TYR A 693 38.63 5.05 23.01
N ILE A 694 37.42 5.19 22.46
CA ILE A 694 36.79 6.48 22.16
C ILE A 694 35.35 6.52 22.69
N LEU A 695 34.85 7.71 23.00
CA LEU A 695 33.45 7.99 23.26
C LEU A 695 32.85 8.68 22.03
N LYS A 696 31.63 8.28 21.66
CA LYS A 696 30.84 8.97 20.62
C LYS A 696 29.47 9.36 21.13
N ASP A 697 29.01 10.55 20.74
CA ASP A 697 27.62 11.01 20.94
C ASP A 697 26.74 10.74 19.69
N ALA A 698 25.44 11.03 19.80
CA ALA A 698 24.47 10.83 18.72
C ALA A 698 24.71 11.73 17.48
N ALA A 699 25.47 12.81 17.61
CA ALA A 699 25.87 13.68 16.51
C ALA A 699 27.19 13.24 15.86
N GLY A 700 27.86 12.22 16.41
CA GLY A 700 29.10 11.66 15.89
C GLY A 700 30.38 12.34 16.41
N ASN A 701 30.30 13.22 17.42
CA ASN A 701 31.47 13.84 18.02
C ASN A 701 32.29 12.80 18.81
N VAL A 702 33.62 12.87 18.69
CA VAL A 702 34.54 11.85 19.24
C VAL A 702 35.40 12.42 20.36
N THR A 703 35.45 11.74 21.51
CA THR A 703 36.43 11.99 22.58
C THR A 703 37.35 10.78 22.73
N TRP A 704 38.66 10.98 22.59
CA TRP A 704 39.66 9.91 22.71
C TRP A 704 40.13 9.72 24.15
N GLU A 705 40.52 8.49 24.51
CA GLU A 705 41.25 8.28 25.76
C GLU A 705 42.63 8.95 25.73
N SER A 706 43.09 9.39 26.91
CA SER A 706 44.32 10.14 27.02
C SER A 706 45.58 9.26 26.92
N GLY A 707 46.77 9.88 26.82
CA GLY A 707 48.06 9.17 26.81
C GLY A 707 48.39 8.44 25.49
N ALA A 708 49.42 7.59 25.53
CA ALA A 708 49.89 6.83 24.37
C ALA A 708 48.95 5.67 24.00
N ASN A 709 49.02 5.24 22.73
CA ASN A 709 48.28 4.07 22.22
C ASN A 709 48.54 2.83 23.08
N ARG A 710 47.52 1.99 23.24
CA ARG A 710 47.67 0.66 23.84
C ARG A 710 48.21 -0.29 22.79
N THR A 711 48.95 -1.32 23.21
CA THR A 711 49.53 -2.35 22.33
C THR A 711 49.11 -3.72 22.83
N ALA A 712 48.63 -4.60 21.94
CA ALA A 712 48.27 -5.97 22.27
C ALA A 712 48.54 -6.93 21.10
N GLY A 713 48.40 -8.23 21.36
CA GLY A 713 48.46 -9.27 20.34
C GLY A 713 47.29 -10.24 20.47
N SER A 714 46.81 -10.78 19.36
CA SER A 714 45.62 -11.64 19.32
C SER A 714 45.82 -13.03 19.96
N GLY A 715 47.08 -13.49 20.08
CA GLY A 715 47.41 -14.84 20.55
C GLY A 715 46.98 -15.94 19.57
N THR A 716 47.20 -17.21 19.93
CA THR A 716 46.84 -18.37 19.08
C THR A 716 45.39 -18.81 19.20
N SER A 717 44.74 -18.54 20.34
CA SER A 717 43.38 -19.01 20.65
C SER A 717 42.46 -17.89 21.15
N GLY A 718 42.87 -16.64 20.95
CA GLY A 718 42.20 -15.45 21.48
C GLY A 718 42.84 -14.93 22.76
N THR A 719 42.48 -13.70 23.14
CA THR A 719 42.90 -13.07 24.39
C THR A 719 41.80 -12.16 24.94
N THR A 720 41.86 -11.83 26.22
CA THR A 720 40.96 -10.85 26.83
C THR A 720 41.80 -9.71 27.39
N LEU A 721 41.51 -8.49 26.92
CA LEU A 721 42.14 -7.25 27.34
C LEU A 721 41.20 -6.57 28.31
N THR A 722 41.62 -6.37 29.55
CA THR A 722 40.83 -5.68 30.57
C THR A 722 41.50 -4.36 30.90
N ASP A 723 40.84 -3.28 30.51
CA ASP A 723 41.36 -1.93 30.52
C ASP A 723 40.47 -1.01 31.38
N THR A 724 41.06 0.12 31.77
CA THR A 724 40.35 1.24 32.38
C THR A 724 40.80 2.50 31.66
N TRP A 725 39.84 3.38 31.40
CA TRP A 725 40.01 4.55 30.56
C TRP A 725 41.13 5.46 31.09
N LYS A 726 42.04 5.86 30.19
CA LYS A 726 43.16 6.78 30.50
C LYS A 726 42.77 8.24 30.50
#